data_AF-A0AA43UK54-F1
#
_entry.id   AF-A0AA43UK54-F1
#
_cell.length_a   1.000
_cell.length_b   1.000
_cell.length_c   1.000
_cell.angle_alpha   90.00
_cell.angle_beta   90.00
_cell.angle_gamma   90.00
#
_symmetry.space_group_name_H-M   'P 1'
#
loop_
_entity.id
_entity.type
_entity.pdbx_description
1 polymer ?
#
loop_
_entity_poly.entity_id
_entity_poly.type
_entity_poly.pdbx_seq_one_letter_code
_entity_poly.pdbx_strand_id
1 'polypeptide(L)'
;MLVADISDFETTDIVTVDSSQELTLDLAGHTITTTSDFVGRPIVNYGTLTVTDSVGNGGIDSSPSENGGYGAINNYGTLSIYGGTFKGAPYANGSVVYNREGGTLYIADGTFSGATRAIVNMSYAVIDGGDFSNTMCSMCNSSVWAYTIVNGSVDSYMVINGGTVTGTQGAVSASVGHIIINDGTFKTVDCENNHGAIFYALYAAGEVGEVLCEVYGGTFTTEGKYAAALIGNDNTDGDGGINAQATAYIYGGTFIAPSGVTALKGATNTGDPIIYGGTFSSDPSQYVTLPATVTLSEGLYIVSIAAPEITLSGTETSEGVYSTDVTVTITTDLEGCSIAYTTDGSDPSTSSTAVVASSPVSITLSKGSTIRAMVVYDGLYGTEIETSFTITKTSTDGSSTTTETSNSGTTAAGTAYSETTVTTTTDGQVTSSTSTVSTGDVDVVLDGTTSASVTVTVNSVDADTALSDIEALIEVARVSAGADEVSSVVLEIETDSLELSSDVVSVLNAYTTSIVITASGTETLELDSTVVSNLGGDIVLTVTDVTDDDDTPSVLDGNTTYRFTLTSDGEYVSDLVGYATFSVNLTLASNQTATVYYYNEDTGTMSEVDSWYSDGVLTFSTDHFSLYTISVTTSGSMVIVPDDNRTTPSATTTASSGSDSTVTVVACAAAAVAAALMAAFIVIDLRRR
;
A
#
# COMPACT_ATOMS: atom_id res chain seq x y z
N MET A 1 -10.62 21.61 17.30
CA MET A 1 -10.50 20.81 18.53
C MET A 1 -11.60 21.21 19.51
N LEU A 2 -12.36 20.24 20.02
CA LEU A 2 -13.26 20.42 21.15
C LEU A 2 -12.47 20.50 22.46
N VAL A 3 -12.97 21.29 23.41
CA VAL A 3 -12.33 21.49 24.73
C VAL A 3 -13.21 21.04 25.90
N ALA A 4 -14.45 20.64 25.60
CA ALA A 4 -15.44 20.13 26.52
C ALA A 4 -16.55 19.44 25.74
N ASP A 5 -17.33 18.60 26.43
CA ASP A 5 -18.55 18.01 25.89
C ASP A 5 -19.62 19.09 25.62
N ILE A 6 -20.44 18.85 24.60
CA ILE A 6 -21.61 19.66 24.26
C ILE A 6 -22.84 18.78 24.44
N SER A 7 -23.59 18.92 25.55
CA SER A 7 -24.68 18.01 25.92
C SER A 7 -26.09 18.42 25.47
N ASP A 8 -26.28 19.68 25.10
CA ASP A 8 -27.57 20.28 24.73
C ASP A 8 -27.49 20.88 23.32
N PHE A 9 -27.13 20.05 22.34
CA PHE A 9 -27.04 20.47 20.95
C PHE A 9 -28.44 20.48 20.31
N GLU A 10 -28.99 21.67 20.07
CA GLU A 10 -30.33 21.88 19.53
C GLU A 10 -30.34 21.90 18.00
N THR A 11 -31.53 21.79 17.39
CA THR A 11 -31.66 21.82 15.91
C THR A 11 -31.11 23.12 15.30
N THR A 12 -31.18 24.23 16.03
CA THR A 12 -30.63 25.51 15.58
C THR A 12 -29.11 25.59 15.66
N ASP A 13 -28.46 24.64 16.32
CA ASP A 13 -27.02 24.59 16.49
C ASP A 13 -26.32 23.83 15.36
N ILE A 14 -27.06 23.22 14.43
CA ILE A 14 -26.51 22.45 13.29
C ILE A 14 -25.43 23.26 12.58
N VAL A 15 -24.25 22.64 12.47
CA VAL A 15 -23.10 23.24 11.81
C VAL A 15 -23.17 22.93 10.33
N THR A 16 -23.13 23.97 9.51
CA THR A 16 -23.01 23.85 8.05
C THR A 16 -21.59 24.24 7.64
N VAL A 17 -20.89 23.34 6.96
CA VAL A 17 -19.62 23.61 6.29
C VAL A 17 -19.95 23.97 4.85
N ASP A 18 -19.78 25.23 4.48
CA ASP A 18 -20.09 25.72 3.14
C ASP A 18 -19.10 25.18 2.10
N SER A 19 -19.48 25.15 0.82
CA SER A 19 -18.69 24.53 -0.26
C SER A 19 -17.32 25.14 -0.56
N SER A 20 -17.00 26.28 0.05
CA SER A 20 -15.68 26.95 -0.05
C SER A 20 -14.85 26.81 1.21
N GLN A 21 -15.39 26.12 2.22
CA GLN A 21 -14.75 25.95 3.52
C GLN A 21 -14.04 24.61 3.58
N GLU A 22 -12.91 24.65 4.27
CA GLU A 22 -12.18 23.49 4.73
C GLU A 22 -12.12 23.56 6.26
N LEU A 23 -12.49 22.46 6.91
CA LEU A 23 -12.63 22.39 8.36
C LEU A 23 -12.06 21.08 8.90
N THR A 24 -11.23 21.20 9.95
CA THR A 24 -10.83 20.05 10.77
C THR A 24 -11.54 20.11 12.13
N LEU A 25 -12.35 19.09 12.41
CA LEU A 25 -12.96 18.84 13.71
C LEU A 25 -12.19 17.72 14.42
N ASP A 26 -11.33 18.11 15.36
CA ASP A 26 -10.82 17.16 16.36
C ASP A 26 -11.78 17.08 17.55
N LEU A 27 -12.30 15.89 17.80
CA LEU A 27 -13.17 15.56 18.92
C LEU A 27 -12.40 15.54 20.25
N ALA A 28 -11.11 15.22 20.24
CA ALA A 28 -10.21 15.24 21.40
C ALA A 28 -10.81 14.59 22.68
N GLY A 29 -11.48 13.45 22.53
CA GLY A 29 -12.11 12.72 23.63
C GLY A 29 -13.43 13.32 24.13
N HIS A 30 -13.96 14.35 23.47
CA HIS A 30 -15.21 15.01 23.81
C HIS A 30 -16.37 14.65 22.88
N THR A 31 -17.58 14.73 23.42
CA THR A 31 -18.80 14.35 22.69
C THR A 31 -19.71 15.53 22.40
N ILE A 32 -20.30 15.55 21.20
CA ILE A 32 -21.46 16.39 20.85
C ILE A 32 -22.72 15.52 20.98
N THR A 33 -23.61 15.87 21.90
CA THR A 33 -24.85 15.13 22.18
C THR A 33 -26.06 16.03 21.98
N THR A 34 -27.05 15.54 21.25
CA THR A 34 -28.25 16.33 20.91
C THR A 34 -29.30 16.33 22.01
N THR A 35 -30.15 17.35 22.03
CA THR A 35 -31.38 17.33 22.83
C THR A 35 -32.37 16.28 22.31
N SER A 36 -33.35 15.88 23.13
CA SER A 36 -34.35 14.88 22.76
C SER A 36 -35.34 15.33 21.68
N ASP A 37 -35.45 16.64 21.44
CA ASP A 37 -36.31 17.26 20.42
C ASP A 37 -35.54 17.69 19.16
N PHE A 38 -34.24 17.37 19.08
CA PHE A 38 -33.40 17.63 17.91
C PHE A 38 -33.95 16.97 16.63
N VAL A 39 -33.87 17.65 15.49
CA VAL A 39 -34.25 17.08 14.18
C VAL A 39 -33.15 17.36 13.17
N GLY A 40 -32.48 16.31 12.69
CA GLY A 40 -31.46 16.43 11.66
C GLY A 40 -30.23 15.57 11.91
N ARG A 41 -29.08 16.11 11.52
CA ARG A 41 -27.73 15.61 11.86
C ARG A 41 -26.90 16.80 12.34
N PRO A 42 -26.09 16.68 13.41
CA PRO A 42 -25.33 17.80 13.95
C PRO A 42 -24.47 18.54 12.93
N ILE A 43 -23.99 17.85 11.88
CA ILE A 43 -23.18 18.44 10.82
C ILE A 43 -23.80 18.22 9.44
N VAL A 44 -23.82 19.28 8.63
CA VAL A 44 -24.08 19.25 7.19
C VAL A 44 -22.83 19.78 6.47
N ASN A 45 -22.22 18.95 5.62
CA ASN A 45 -21.00 19.30 4.91
C ASN A 45 -21.25 19.50 3.42
N TYR A 46 -20.93 20.68 2.89
CA TYR A 46 -20.85 20.97 1.46
C TYR A 46 -19.41 21.23 0.99
N GLY A 47 -18.46 21.46 1.91
CA GLY A 47 -17.05 21.73 1.65
C GLY A 47 -16.16 20.53 1.96
N THR A 48 -14.98 20.78 2.50
CA THR A 48 -14.04 19.74 2.95
C THR A 48 -14.05 19.65 4.48
N LEU A 49 -14.35 18.47 5.02
CA LEU A 49 -14.42 18.23 6.45
C LEU A 49 -13.55 17.03 6.83
N THR A 50 -12.60 17.25 7.72
CA THR A 50 -11.81 16.20 8.35
C THR A 50 -12.23 16.06 9.81
N VAL A 51 -12.63 14.85 10.22
CA VAL A 51 -12.98 14.52 11.61
C VAL A 51 -11.94 13.58 12.19
N THR A 52 -11.38 13.95 13.33
CA THR A 52 -10.39 13.17 14.09
C THR A 52 -10.85 13.03 15.54
N ASP A 53 -10.30 12.05 16.26
CA ASP A 53 -10.45 11.93 17.70
C ASP A 53 -9.08 11.66 18.33
N SER A 54 -8.30 12.73 18.50
CA SER A 54 -6.89 12.66 18.87
C SER A 54 -6.60 11.99 20.20
N VAL A 55 -7.57 11.98 21.11
CA VAL A 55 -7.46 11.45 22.48
C VAL A 55 -8.24 10.14 22.66
N GLY A 56 -9.21 9.87 21.77
CA GLY A 56 -10.09 8.70 21.86
C GLY A 56 -11.31 8.92 22.77
N ASN A 57 -12.39 8.18 22.50
CA ASN A 57 -13.71 8.27 23.16
C ASN A 57 -14.53 9.53 22.87
N GLY A 58 -14.07 10.40 21.97
CA GLY A 58 -14.84 11.51 21.45
C GLY A 58 -15.91 11.03 20.48
N GLY A 59 -16.92 11.87 20.22
CA GLY A 59 -18.01 11.45 19.36
C GLY A 59 -19.09 12.47 19.02
N ILE A 60 -20.03 12.03 18.18
CA ILE A 60 -21.26 12.76 17.85
C ILE A 60 -22.43 11.81 18.05
N ASP A 61 -23.32 12.16 18.97
CA ASP A 61 -24.44 11.32 19.41
C ASP A 61 -25.78 12.04 19.23
N SER A 62 -26.50 11.69 18.16
CA SER A 62 -27.87 12.15 17.95
C SER A 62 -28.93 11.15 18.44
N SER A 63 -28.53 10.06 19.13
CA SER A 63 -29.46 9.04 19.62
C SER A 63 -30.47 9.50 20.68
N PRO A 64 -30.21 10.56 21.49
CA PRO A 64 -31.23 11.07 22.43
C PRO A 64 -32.52 11.55 21.75
N SER A 65 -32.47 11.97 20.48
CA SER A 65 -33.66 12.27 19.70
C SER A 65 -34.16 11.03 18.96
N GLU A 66 -35.00 10.24 19.63
CA GLU A 66 -35.46 8.91 19.16
C GLU A 66 -36.00 8.90 17.71
N ASN A 67 -36.70 9.96 17.30
CA ASN A 67 -37.37 10.06 16.00
C ASN A 67 -36.78 11.13 15.07
N GLY A 68 -35.99 12.07 15.59
CA GLY A 68 -35.43 13.20 14.84
C GLY A 68 -33.92 13.15 14.65
N GLY A 69 -33.20 12.34 15.44
CA GLY A 69 -31.77 12.15 15.36
C GLY A 69 -31.37 11.24 14.21
N TYR A 70 -31.34 11.79 12.99
CA TYR A 70 -31.08 11.00 11.78
C TYR A 70 -29.66 10.45 11.69
N GLY A 71 -28.73 10.87 12.54
CA GLY A 71 -27.31 10.47 12.54
C GLY A 71 -26.39 11.64 12.86
N ALA A 72 -25.09 11.44 12.62
CA ALA A 72 -24.04 12.39 12.95
C ALA A 72 -23.77 13.41 11.82
N ILE A 73 -23.57 12.93 10.58
CA ILE A 73 -23.07 13.78 9.48
C ILE A 73 -23.85 13.57 8.19
N ASN A 74 -24.25 14.67 7.56
CA ASN A 74 -24.86 14.72 6.22
C ASN A 74 -23.85 15.31 5.23
N ASN A 75 -23.22 14.49 4.39
CA ASN A 75 -22.13 14.90 3.52
C ASN A 75 -22.57 15.09 2.07
N TYR A 76 -22.28 16.26 1.49
CA TYR A 76 -22.39 16.59 0.06
C TYR A 76 -21.04 17.00 -0.55
N GLY A 77 -20.03 17.29 0.26
CA GLY A 77 -18.66 17.62 -0.16
C GLY A 77 -17.69 16.48 0.13
N THR A 78 -16.48 16.79 0.57
CA THR A 78 -15.46 15.79 0.95
C THR A 78 -15.44 15.61 2.46
N LEU A 79 -15.55 14.37 2.93
CA LEU A 79 -15.52 14.01 4.34
C LEU A 79 -14.48 12.91 4.58
N SER A 80 -13.53 13.17 5.49
CA SER A 80 -12.56 12.19 5.96
C SER A 80 -12.74 11.96 7.47
N ILE A 81 -12.80 10.71 7.91
CA ILE A 81 -12.98 10.32 9.32
C ILE A 81 -11.85 9.39 9.76
N TYR A 82 -11.15 9.75 10.83
CA TYR A 82 -9.99 9.03 11.37
C TYR A 82 -10.19 8.47 12.79
N GLY A 83 -11.45 8.31 13.21
CA GLY A 83 -11.79 7.78 14.53
C GLY A 83 -12.94 8.51 15.20
N GLY A 84 -13.28 8.07 16.42
CA GLY A 84 -14.38 8.58 17.23
C GLY A 84 -15.64 7.69 17.18
N THR A 85 -16.63 8.03 17.99
CA THR A 85 -17.91 7.31 18.11
C THR A 85 -19.06 8.14 17.56
N PHE A 86 -19.77 7.61 16.57
CA PHE A 86 -20.87 8.28 15.90
C PHE A 86 -22.16 7.49 16.06
N LYS A 87 -23.21 8.16 16.55
CA LYS A 87 -24.49 7.53 16.85
C LYS A 87 -25.65 8.30 16.26
N GLY A 88 -26.65 7.55 15.82
CA GLY A 88 -27.98 8.09 15.53
C GLY A 88 -29.08 7.33 16.25
N ALA A 89 -30.32 7.67 15.96
CA ALA A 89 -31.47 7.06 16.60
C ALA A 89 -32.08 5.94 15.73
N PRO A 90 -32.50 4.81 16.34
CA PRO A 90 -32.94 3.64 15.59
C PRO A 90 -34.33 3.81 14.95
N TYR A 91 -35.18 4.67 15.51
CA TYR A 91 -36.54 4.92 14.99
C TYR A 91 -36.61 6.11 14.03
N ALA A 92 -35.53 6.87 13.89
CA ALA A 92 -35.48 8.03 13.00
C ALA A 92 -35.33 7.65 11.51
N ASN A 93 -35.19 6.35 11.18
CA ASN A 93 -34.97 5.83 9.82
C ASN A 93 -33.79 6.51 9.10
N GLY A 94 -32.77 6.91 9.86
CA GLY A 94 -31.63 7.67 9.40
C GLY A 94 -30.43 6.83 8.98
N SER A 95 -29.28 7.49 8.96
CA SER A 95 -27.96 6.86 8.84
C SER A 95 -26.94 7.68 9.60
N VAL A 96 -26.01 7.02 10.31
CA VAL A 96 -24.97 7.72 11.09
C VAL A 96 -24.19 8.69 10.21
N VAL A 97 -23.69 8.21 9.08
CA VAL A 97 -23.18 9.07 7.99
C VAL A 97 -24.05 8.85 6.76
N TYR A 98 -24.43 9.95 6.11
CA TYR A 98 -25.05 9.92 4.80
C TYR A 98 -24.15 10.66 3.82
N ASN A 99 -23.45 9.91 2.96
CA ASN A 99 -22.73 10.45 1.81
C ASN A 99 -23.69 10.59 0.63
N ARG A 100 -24.01 11.84 0.29
CA ARG A 100 -24.99 12.20 -0.73
C ARG A 100 -24.39 12.12 -2.13
N GLU A 101 -25.24 12.25 -3.14
CA GLU A 101 -24.81 12.43 -4.52
C GLU A 101 -23.84 13.62 -4.61
N GLY A 102 -22.71 13.42 -5.31
CA GLY A 102 -21.63 14.40 -5.42
C GLY A 102 -20.65 14.44 -4.24
N GLY A 103 -20.92 13.71 -3.15
CA GLY A 103 -20.05 13.65 -1.98
C GLY A 103 -18.97 12.57 -2.06
N THR A 104 -17.84 12.84 -1.42
CA THR A 104 -16.71 11.93 -1.26
C THR A 104 -16.53 11.60 0.21
N LEU A 105 -16.44 10.31 0.54
CA LEU A 105 -16.29 9.83 1.92
C LEU A 105 -15.04 8.94 2.06
N TYR A 106 -14.20 9.23 3.04
CA TYR A 106 -13.09 8.39 3.48
C TYR A 106 -13.26 8.06 4.96
N ILE A 107 -13.20 6.78 5.32
CA ILE A 107 -13.23 6.32 6.71
C ILE A 107 -12.00 5.44 6.94
N ALA A 108 -11.05 5.93 7.71
CA ALA A 108 -9.91 5.14 8.15
C ALA A 108 -10.30 4.22 9.33
N ASP A 109 -11.02 4.77 10.32
CA ASP A 109 -11.47 4.05 11.51
C ASP A 109 -12.63 4.78 12.21
N GLY A 110 -13.25 4.14 13.21
CA GLY A 110 -14.29 4.71 14.07
C GLY A 110 -15.42 3.74 14.40
N THR A 111 -16.31 4.12 15.31
CA THR A 111 -17.48 3.32 15.68
C THR A 111 -18.77 4.00 15.22
N PHE A 112 -19.58 3.32 14.41
CA PHE A 112 -20.80 3.84 13.80
C PHE A 112 -21.99 2.96 14.17
N SER A 113 -22.90 3.47 15.01
CA SER A 113 -23.98 2.64 15.58
C SER A 113 -25.28 3.39 15.88
N GLY A 114 -26.29 2.66 16.35
CA GLY A 114 -27.54 3.22 16.90
C GLY A 114 -28.57 3.65 15.87
N ALA A 115 -28.15 4.19 14.72
CA ALA A 115 -29.06 4.53 13.63
C ALA A 115 -29.53 3.28 12.87
N THR A 116 -30.59 3.43 12.09
CA THR A 116 -31.11 2.39 11.18
C THR A 116 -30.08 1.92 10.14
N ARG A 117 -29.08 2.75 9.81
CA ARG A 117 -27.97 2.43 8.91
C ARG A 117 -26.71 3.08 9.49
N ALA A 118 -25.57 2.44 9.42
CA ALA A 118 -24.32 3.10 9.78
C ALA A 118 -23.92 4.06 8.65
N ILE A 119 -23.73 3.52 7.44
CA ILE A 119 -23.26 4.28 6.28
C ILE A 119 -24.26 4.14 5.14
N VAL A 120 -24.57 5.26 4.51
CA VAL A 120 -25.27 5.29 3.22
C VAL A 120 -24.43 6.09 2.25
N ASN A 121 -24.02 5.46 1.14
CA ASN A 121 -23.27 6.06 0.06
C ASN A 121 -24.11 6.18 -1.19
N MET A 122 -24.15 7.39 -1.75
CA MET A 122 -24.81 7.71 -3.01
C MET A 122 -23.83 8.22 -4.07
N SER A 123 -22.53 8.22 -3.79
CA SER A 123 -21.49 8.66 -4.73
C SER A 123 -20.19 7.90 -4.42
N TYR A 124 -19.09 8.53 -4.02
CA TYR A 124 -17.81 7.85 -3.80
C TYR A 124 -17.53 7.63 -2.32
N ALA A 125 -17.15 6.40 -1.94
CA ALA A 125 -16.72 6.08 -0.57
C ALA A 125 -15.55 5.07 -0.53
N VAL A 126 -14.63 5.27 0.42
CA VAL A 126 -13.59 4.31 0.80
C VAL A 126 -13.66 4.09 2.31
N ILE A 127 -13.65 2.82 2.73
CA ILE A 127 -13.66 2.39 4.13
C ILE A 127 -12.47 1.46 4.36
N ASP A 128 -11.49 1.90 5.14
CA ASP A 128 -10.30 1.10 5.46
C ASP A 128 -10.45 0.28 6.74
N GLY A 129 -11.31 0.75 7.65
CA GLY A 129 -11.50 0.13 8.96
C GLY A 129 -12.73 0.68 9.69
N GLY A 130 -12.86 0.30 10.96
CA GLY A 130 -13.96 0.72 11.84
C GLY A 130 -14.97 -0.37 12.16
N ASP A 131 -15.84 -0.05 13.12
CA ASP A 131 -16.91 -0.89 13.64
C ASP A 131 -18.27 -0.29 13.30
N PHE A 132 -19.06 -1.01 12.52
CA PHE A 132 -20.35 -0.57 12.00
C PHE A 132 -21.44 -1.52 12.51
N SER A 133 -22.50 -0.99 13.13
CA SER A 133 -23.56 -1.84 13.64
C SER A 133 -24.98 -1.29 13.50
N ASN A 134 -25.90 -2.20 13.14
CA ASN A 134 -27.34 -2.01 13.21
C ASN A 134 -28.02 -3.33 13.62
N THR A 135 -28.67 -3.34 14.79
CA THR A 135 -29.43 -4.50 15.31
C THR A 135 -30.95 -4.30 15.27
N MET A 136 -31.44 -3.23 14.64
CA MET A 136 -32.87 -2.99 14.42
C MET A 136 -33.35 -3.83 13.22
N CYS A 137 -34.39 -4.63 13.42
CA CYS A 137 -34.95 -5.49 12.39
C CYS A 137 -36.36 -5.08 11.97
N SER A 138 -36.81 -5.57 10.82
CA SER A 138 -38.14 -5.32 10.25
C SER A 138 -39.30 -5.81 11.14
N MET A 139 -39.04 -6.69 12.12
CA MET A 139 -40.05 -7.09 13.11
C MET A 139 -40.09 -6.17 14.33
N CYS A 140 -38.98 -5.52 14.68
CA CYS A 140 -38.95 -4.47 15.70
C CYS A 140 -39.63 -3.19 15.20
N ASN A 141 -39.48 -2.89 13.90
CA ASN A 141 -40.18 -1.80 13.23
C ASN A 141 -40.43 -2.18 11.77
N SER A 142 -41.70 -2.41 11.39
CA SER A 142 -42.09 -2.83 10.04
C SER A 142 -41.79 -1.81 8.94
N SER A 143 -41.48 -0.57 9.32
CA SER A 143 -41.06 0.49 8.40
C SER A 143 -39.54 0.51 8.17
N VAL A 144 -38.79 -0.37 8.83
CA VAL A 144 -37.33 -0.42 8.79
C VAL A 144 -36.87 -1.70 8.11
N TRP A 145 -36.34 -1.53 6.90
CA TRP A 145 -35.65 -2.56 6.11
C TRP A 145 -34.32 -1.95 5.69
N ALA A 146 -33.24 -2.35 6.35
CA ALA A 146 -31.98 -1.63 6.21
C ALA A 146 -30.76 -2.53 6.44
N TYR A 147 -29.82 -2.46 5.51
CA TYR A 147 -28.47 -2.97 5.70
C TYR A 147 -27.66 -1.96 6.51
N THR A 148 -26.61 -2.43 7.19
CA THR A 148 -25.76 -1.58 8.02
C THR A 148 -24.96 -0.61 7.16
N ILE A 149 -24.43 -1.09 6.04
CA ILE A 149 -23.76 -0.28 5.01
C ILE A 149 -24.51 -0.43 3.70
N VAL A 150 -24.78 0.68 3.02
CA VAL A 150 -25.55 0.73 1.76
C VAL A 150 -24.82 1.53 0.69
N ASN A 151 -24.59 0.93 -0.47
CA ASN A 151 -24.24 1.59 -1.73
C ASN A 151 -25.51 1.67 -2.60
N GLY A 152 -25.95 2.89 -2.96
CA GLY A 152 -27.36 3.11 -3.30
C GLY A 152 -27.69 3.98 -4.51
N SER A 153 -26.71 4.45 -5.30
CA SER A 153 -26.96 5.26 -6.50
C SER A 153 -26.30 4.69 -7.76
N VAL A 154 -26.83 5.04 -8.94
CA VAL A 154 -26.31 4.61 -10.26
C VAL A 154 -24.82 4.90 -10.45
N ASP A 155 -24.38 6.07 -9.99
CA ASP A 155 -22.99 6.51 -10.08
C ASP A 155 -22.19 6.23 -8.79
N SER A 156 -22.75 5.43 -7.87
CA SER A 156 -22.07 5.15 -6.60
C SER A 156 -20.98 4.10 -6.75
N TYR A 157 -19.82 4.41 -6.19
CA TYR A 157 -18.62 3.60 -6.17
C TYR A 157 -18.13 3.49 -4.72
N MET A 158 -18.04 2.27 -4.20
CA MET A 158 -17.61 2.02 -2.82
C MET A 158 -16.48 1.00 -2.78
N VAL A 159 -15.41 1.32 -2.06
CA VAL A 159 -14.32 0.39 -1.74
C VAL A 159 -14.32 0.12 -0.24
N ILE A 160 -14.27 -1.15 0.15
CA ILE A 160 -14.13 -1.56 1.55
C ILE A 160 -12.86 -2.40 1.68
N ASN A 161 -11.84 -1.86 2.35
CA ASN A 161 -10.56 -2.52 2.59
C ASN A 161 -10.51 -3.27 3.93
N GLY A 162 -11.46 -3.03 4.83
CA GLY A 162 -11.49 -3.69 6.13
C GLY A 162 -12.63 -3.23 7.04
N GLY A 163 -12.53 -3.59 8.32
CA GLY A 163 -13.51 -3.26 9.36
C GLY A 163 -14.49 -4.38 9.70
N THR A 164 -15.32 -4.12 10.72
CA THR A 164 -16.34 -5.05 11.22
C THR A 164 -17.74 -4.48 11.02
N VAL A 165 -18.61 -5.21 10.34
CA VAL A 165 -19.99 -4.80 10.04
C VAL A 165 -20.95 -5.84 10.61
N THR A 166 -21.79 -5.42 11.56
CA THR A 166 -22.82 -6.27 12.17
C THR A 166 -24.21 -5.74 11.86
N GLY A 167 -25.02 -6.54 11.16
CA GLY A 167 -26.41 -6.20 10.84
C GLY A 167 -27.41 -7.23 11.37
N THR A 168 -28.67 -6.87 11.59
CA THR A 168 -29.74 -7.88 11.71
C THR A 168 -30.37 -8.19 10.38
N GLN A 169 -30.96 -7.18 9.72
CA GLN A 169 -31.53 -7.38 8.38
C GLN A 169 -30.41 -7.75 7.40
N GLY A 170 -29.33 -6.97 7.36
CA GLY A 170 -28.12 -7.36 6.64
C GLY A 170 -26.90 -6.49 6.96
N ALA A 171 -25.71 -6.97 6.64
CA ALA A 171 -24.47 -6.26 6.96
C ALA A 171 -24.15 -5.21 5.88
N VAL A 172 -23.84 -5.62 4.65
CA VAL A 172 -23.52 -4.72 3.54
C VAL A 172 -24.39 -4.98 2.32
N SER A 173 -24.79 -3.92 1.62
CA SER A 173 -25.55 -4.01 0.37
C SER A 173 -25.09 -3.05 -0.73
N ALA A 174 -25.21 -3.51 -1.97
CA ALA A 174 -25.26 -2.67 -3.17
C ALA A 174 -26.60 -2.87 -3.88
N SER A 175 -27.43 -1.82 -3.88
CA SER A 175 -28.73 -1.82 -4.58
C SER A 175 -28.61 -1.35 -6.04
N VAL A 176 -27.42 -0.85 -6.41
CA VAL A 176 -27.01 -0.35 -7.73
C VAL A 176 -25.51 0.05 -7.65
N GLY A 177 -24.86 0.21 -8.81
CA GLY A 177 -23.53 0.83 -8.90
C GLY A 177 -22.42 -0.19 -8.69
N HIS A 178 -21.26 0.28 -8.24
CA HIS A 178 -20.06 -0.55 -8.10
C HIS A 178 -19.63 -0.62 -6.64
N ILE A 179 -19.47 -1.84 -6.12
CA ILE A 179 -18.84 -2.09 -4.82
C ILE A 179 -17.66 -3.05 -4.98
N ILE A 180 -16.54 -2.71 -4.33
CA ILE A 180 -15.34 -3.53 -4.22
C ILE A 180 -15.10 -3.81 -2.74
N ILE A 181 -14.92 -5.09 -2.39
CA ILE A 181 -14.64 -5.54 -1.04
C ILE A 181 -13.31 -6.29 -1.06
N ASN A 182 -12.27 -5.67 -0.51
CA ASN A 182 -10.94 -6.24 -0.42
C ASN A 182 -10.78 -7.09 0.83
N ASP A 183 -11.30 -6.66 1.98
CA ASP A 183 -11.33 -7.45 3.22
C ASP A 183 -12.41 -6.95 4.21
N GLY A 184 -12.53 -7.59 5.36
CA GLY A 184 -13.41 -7.19 6.46
C GLY A 184 -14.25 -8.34 7.03
N THR A 185 -14.99 -8.07 8.11
CA THR A 185 -15.91 -9.03 8.73
C THR A 185 -17.35 -8.53 8.63
N PHE A 186 -18.19 -9.26 7.90
CA PHE A 186 -19.59 -8.94 7.65
C PHE A 186 -20.47 -10.01 8.28
N LYS A 187 -21.18 -9.67 9.35
CA LYS A 187 -21.97 -10.62 10.13
C LYS A 187 -23.42 -10.20 10.19
N THR A 188 -24.33 -11.17 10.01
CA THR A 188 -25.73 -11.00 10.44
C THR A 188 -26.05 -11.78 11.70
N VAL A 189 -26.71 -11.10 12.63
CA VAL A 189 -27.09 -11.61 13.96
C VAL A 189 -28.56 -11.30 14.24
N ASP A 190 -29.21 -12.08 15.11
CA ASP A 190 -30.56 -11.71 15.53
C ASP A 190 -30.56 -10.40 16.31
N CYS A 191 -31.69 -9.69 16.24
CA CYS A 191 -31.94 -8.57 17.13
C CYS A 191 -32.07 -9.08 18.57
N GLU A 192 -31.94 -8.19 19.55
CA GLU A 192 -32.04 -8.54 20.97
C GLU A 192 -33.36 -9.23 21.35
N ASN A 193 -34.42 -9.02 20.55
CA ASN A 193 -35.74 -9.62 20.72
C ASN A 193 -35.87 -11.05 20.12
N ASN A 194 -34.83 -11.57 19.48
CA ASN A 194 -34.79 -12.89 18.84
C ASN A 194 -35.95 -13.11 17.83
N HIS A 195 -36.19 -12.13 16.96
CA HIS A 195 -37.26 -12.20 15.98
C HIS A 195 -36.94 -13.10 14.77
N GLY A 196 -35.67 -13.45 14.55
CA GLY A 196 -35.23 -14.29 13.44
C GLY A 196 -35.32 -13.62 12.06
N ALA A 197 -35.48 -12.30 12.02
CA ALA A 197 -35.50 -11.50 10.78
C ALA A 197 -34.07 -11.20 10.30
N ILE A 198 -33.29 -12.27 10.13
CA ILE A 198 -31.86 -12.26 9.79
C ILE A 198 -31.70 -12.66 8.33
N PHE A 199 -31.09 -11.83 7.50
CA PHE A 199 -30.92 -12.11 6.07
C PHE A 199 -29.44 -12.24 5.69
N TYR A 200 -28.93 -11.37 4.83
CA TYR A 200 -27.67 -11.56 4.11
C TYR A 200 -26.56 -10.72 4.72
N ALA A 201 -25.37 -11.32 4.88
CA ALA A 201 -24.16 -10.56 5.17
C ALA A 201 -23.78 -9.70 3.96
N LEU A 202 -23.90 -10.24 2.74
CA LEU A 202 -23.72 -9.51 1.49
C LEU A 202 -25.00 -9.57 0.64
N TYR A 203 -25.47 -8.41 0.19
CA TYR A 203 -26.59 -8.31 -0.74
C TYR A 203 -26.24 -7.40 -1.92
N ALA A 204 -26.15 -7.95 -3.11
CA ALA A 204 -25.91 -7.19 -4.34
C ALA A 204 -27.07 -7.44 -5.29
N ALA A 205 -27.97 -6.48 -5.47
CA ALA A 205 -29.15 -6.65 -6.33
C ALA A 205 -29.47 -5.35 -7.05
N GLY A 206 -29.84 -5.46 -8.34
CA GLY A 206 -30.16 -4.31 -9.17
C GLY A 206 -31.54 -3.72 -8.88
N GLU A 207 -31.74 -3.18 -7.69
CA GLU A 207 -33.00 -2.56 -7.29
C GLU A 207 -33.25 -1.23 -8.00
N VAL A 208 -32.19 -0.48 -8.32
CA VAL A 208 -32.28 0.84 -8.97
C VAL A 208 -31.58 0.88 -10.33
N GLY A 209 -30.61 0.01 -10.56
CA GLY A 209 -29.81 -0.09 -11.78
C GLY A 209 -28.92 -1.33 -11.73
N GLU A 210 -28.04 -1.50 -12.72
CA GLU A 210 -27.11 -2.62 -12.72
C GLU A 210 -26.12 -2.54 -11.55
N VAL A 211 -25.69 -3.71 -11.05
CA VAL A 211 -24.70 -3.83 -9.97
C VAL A 211 -23.48 -4.56 -10.48
N LEU A 212 -22.31 -3.99 -10.20
CA LEU A 212 -21.02 -4.68 -10.23
C LEU A 212 -20.52 -4.83 -8.79
N CYS A 213 -20.29 -6.07 -8.37
CA CYS A 213 -19.74 -6.41 -7.07
C CYS A 213 -18.44 -7.19 -7.26
N GLU A 214 -17.35 -6.74 -6.66
CA GLU A 214 -16.06 -7.45 -6.68
C GLU A 214 -15.64 -7.79 -5.26
N VAL A 215 -15.33 -9.05 -4.99
CA VAL A 215 -14.93 -9.52 -3.66
C VAL A 215 -13.58 -10.23 -3.76
N TYR A 216 -12.56 -9.61 -3.20
CA TYR A 216 -11.21 -10.18 -3.12
C TYR A 216 -10.96 -10.93 -1.80
N GLY A 217 -11.62 -10.53 -0.72
CA GLY A 217 -11.41 -11.09 0.62
C GLY A 217 -12.58 -10.88 1.58
N GLY A 218 -12.31 -10.99 2.88
CA GLY A 218 -13.31 -10.83 3.94
C GLY A 218 -14.08 -12.08 4.33
N THR A 219 -14.80 -11.98 5.45
CA THR A 219 -15.65 -13.05 6.01
C THR A 219 -17.10 -12.61 6.07
N PHE A 220 -17.98 -13.33 5.38
CA PHE A 220 -19.42 -13.09 5.30
C PHE A 220 -20.16 -14.21 6.02
N THR A 221 -20.72 -13.91 7.19
CA THR A 221 -21.39 -14.91 8.03
C THR A 221 -22.83 -14.51 8.30
N THR A 222 -23.75 -15.47 8.12
CA THR A 222 -25.15 -15.33 8.56
C THR A 222 -25.49 -16.36 9.62
N GLU A 223 -26.24 -15.95 10.65
CA GLU A 223 -26.90 -16.86 11.59
C GLU A 223 -28.35 -17.17 11.16
N GLY A 224 -28.81 -16.54 10.07
CA GLY A 224 -30.16 -16.63 9.56
C GLY A 224 -30.46 -17.87 8.73
N LYS A 225 -31.72 -17.97 8.30
CA LYS A 225 -32.21 -19.04 7.40
C LYS A 225 -32.00 -18.73 5.91
N TYR A 226 -31.47 -17.56 5.60
CA TYR A 226 -31.16 -17.12 4.24
C TYR A 226 -29.66 -17.24 3.98
N ALA A 227 -29.26 -17.12 2.71
CA ALA A 227 -27.87 -17.25 2.33
C ALA A 227 -26.96 -16.20 3.02
N ALA A 228 -25.67 -16.49 3.14
CA ALA A 228 -24.71 -15.48 3.62
C ALA A 228 -24.57 -14.36 2.57
N ALA A 229 -24.55 -14.72 1.29
CA ALA A 229 -24.55 -13.78 0.18
C ALA A 229 -25.72 -14.05 -0.79
N LEU A 230 -26.39 -12.98 -1.22
CA LEU A 230 -27.37 -13.01 -2.31
C LEU A 230 -26.96 -12.05 -3.42
N ILE A 231 -26.83 -12.59 -4.64
CA ILE A 231 -26.51 -11.86 -5.87
C ILE A 231 -27.73 -11.87 -6.78
N GLY A 232 -28.25 -10.70 -7.12
CA GLY A 232 -29.54 -10.50 -7.77
C GLY A 232 -30.73 -10.68 -6.83
N ASN A 233 -31.89 -10.21 -7.25
CA ASN A 233 -33.16 -10.44 -6.55
C ASN A 233 -34.30 -10.50 -7.55
N ASP A 234 -34.92 -11.67 -7.69
CA ASP A 234 -36.02 -11.91 -8.65
C ASP A 234 -37.40 -11.53 -8.08
N ASN A 235 -37.48 -10.90 -6.91
CA ASN A 235 -38.74 -10.50 -6.29
C ASN A 235 -39.32 -9.23 -6.97
N THR A 236 -39.82 -9.40 -8.20
CA THR A 236 -40.49 -8.36 -8.98
C THR A 236 -41.70 -7.80 -8.25
N ASP A 237 -41.87 -6.47 -8.30
CA ASP A 237 -42.88 -5.71 -7.55
C ASP A 237 -42.73 -5.80 -6.01
N GLY A 238 -41.63 -6.38 -5.53
CA GLY A 238 -41.26 -6.50 -4.13
C GLY A 238 -39.96 -5.76 -3.80
N ASP A 239 -39.09 -6.38 -3.02
CA ASP A 239 -37.78 -5.84 -2.61
C ASP A 239 -36.69 -6.02 -3.68
N GLY A 240 -37.02 -6.55 -4.87
CA GLY A 240 -36.08 -6.66 -6.00
C GLY A 240 -35.95 -5.38 -6.83
N GLY A 241 -36.68 -4.33 -6.47
CA GLY A 241 -36.73 -3.06 -7.21
C GLY A 241 -37.04 -3.26 -8.68
N ILE A 242 -36.21 -2.70 -9.58
CA ILE A 242 -36.38 -2.82 -11.03
C ILE A 242 -35.88 -4.15 -11.62
N ASN A 243 -35.35 -5.07 -10.80
CA ASN A 243 -34.80 -6.36 -11.22
C ASN A 243 -33.72 -6.22 -12.32
N ALA A 244 -32.84 -5.22 -12.20
CA ALA A 244 -31.68 -5.12 -13.10
C ALA A 244 -30.64 -6.19 -12.78
N GLN A 245 -29.72 -6.42 -13.74
CA GLN A 245 -28.66 -7.41 -13.60
C GLN A 245 -27.72 -7.04 -12.45
N ALA A 246 -27.39 -8.01 -11.62
CA ALA A 246 -26.32 -7.92 -10.62
C ALA A 246 -25.27 -8.98 -10.92
N THR A 247 -24.08 -8.53 -11.29
CA THR A 247 -22.92 -9.39 -11.52
C THR A 247 -21.98 -9.29 -10.33
N ALA A 248 -21.50 -10.44 -9.84
CA ALA A 248 -20.56 -10.49 -8.74
C ALA A 248 -19.35 -11.34 -9.09
N TYR A 249 -18.17 -10.72 -9.15
CA TYR A 249 -16.91 -11.43 -9.28
C TYR A 249 -16.35 -11.74 -7.89
N ILE A 250 -16.20 -13.03 -7.60
CA ILE A 250 -15.68 -13.51 -6.32
C ILE A 250 -14.31 -14.12 -6.56
N TYR A 251 -13.28 -13.37 -6.18
CA TYR A 251 -11.87 -13.77 -6.27
C TYR A 251 -11.40 -14.45 -4.99
N GLY A 252 -12.00 -14.11 -3.84
CA GLY A 252 -11.68 -14.71 -2.55
C GLY A 252 -12.77 -14.47 -1.50
N GLY A 253 -12.37 -14.55 -0.23
CA GLY A 253 -13.26 -14.40 0.92
C GLY A 253 -13.88 -15.72 1.43
N THR A 254 -14.55 -15.64 2.58
CA THR A 254 -15.13 -16.79 3.29
C THR A 254 -16.62 -16.56 3.54
N PHE A 255 -17.48 -17.45 3.04
CA PHE A 255 -18.94 -17.35 3.08
C PHE A 255 -19.55 -18.48 3.91
N ILE A 256 -20.08 -18.13 5.08
CA ILE A 256 -20.56 -19.10 6.08
C ILE A 256 -22.05 -18.89 6.37
N ALA A 257 -22.82 -19.94 6.12
CA ALA A 257 -24.22 -20.05 6.50
C ALA A 257 -24.47 -21.33 7.33
N PRO A 258 -25.56 -21.40 8.12
CA PRO A 258 -25.87 -22.58 8.93
C PRO A 258 -26.08 -23.84 8.09
N SER A 259 -25.92 -25.01 8.70
CA SER A 259 -26.14 -26.30 8.03
C SER A 259 -27.51 -26.36 7.34
N GLY A 260 -27.52 -26.69 6.06
CA GLY A 260 -28.72 -26.75 5.22
C GLY A 260 -29.15 -25.41 4.61
N VAL A 261 -28.41 -24.33 4.89
CA VAL A 261 -28.54 -23.02 4.26
C VAL A 261 -27.36 -22.83 3.31
N THR A 262 -27.61 -22.29 2.13
CA THR A 262 -26.56 -22.08 1.13
C THR A 262 -25.69 -20.88 1.54
N ALA A 263 -24.38 -20.96 1.31
CA ALA A 263 -23.44 -19.86 1.55
C ALA A 263 -23.67 -18.69 0.58
N LEU A 264 -23.74 -18.96 -0.72
CA LEU A 264 -23.99 -17.96 -1.76
C LEU A 264 -25.13 -18.40 -2.69
N LYS A 265 -26.06 -17.49 -2.95
CA LYS A 265 -27.16 -17.70 -3.90
C LYS A 265 -27.15 -16.62 -4.98
N GLY A 266 -27.11 -17.04 -6.25
CA GLY A 266 -27.51 -16.22 -7.38
C GLY A 266 -29.02 -16.32 -7.62
N ALA A 267 -29.69 -15.19 -7.80
CA ALA A 267 -31.07 -15.15 -8.30
C ALA A 267 -31.09 -15.63 -9.76
N THR A 268 -32.14 -16.35 -10.16
CA THR A 268 -32.18 -17.08 -11.42
C THR A 268 -32.16 -16.17 -12.65
N ASN A 269 -32.85 -15.02 -12.58
CA ASN A 269 -32.99 -14.13 -13.73
C ASN A 269 -32.13 -12.88 -13.65
N THR A 270 -31.78 -12.46 -12.43
CA THR A 270 -31.10 -11.18 -12.17
C THR A 270 -29.71 -11.33 -11.57
N GLY A 271 -29.35 -12.51 -11.10
CA GLY A 271 -28.05 -12.78 -10.49
C GLY A 271 -27.08 -13.42 -11.46
N ASP A 272 -25.85 -12.91 -11.48
CA ASP A 272 -24.73 -13.46 -12.25
C ASP A 272 -23.46 -13.52 -11.40
N PRO A 273 -23.40 -14.42 -10.39
CA PRO A 273 -22.18 -14.67 -9.64
C PRO A 273 -21.18 -15.48 -10.47
N ILE A 274 -19.93 -15.02 -10.48
CA ILE A 274 -18.80 -15.62 -11.18
C ILE A 274 -17.68 -15.82 -10.15
N ILE A 275 -17.33 -17.08 -9.86
CA ILE A 275 -16.42 -17.42 -8.77
C ILE A 275 -15.10 -17.96 -9.33
N TYR A 276 -14.01 -17.28 -8.97
CA TYR A 276 -12.62 -17.68 -9.21
C TYR A 276 -11.93 -18.20 -7.95
N GLY A 277 -12.38 -17.78 -6.77
CA GLY A 277 -11.81 -18.24 -5.50
C GLY A 277 -12.73 -18.03 -4.30
N GLY A 278 -12.27 -18.49 -3.13
CA GLY A 278 -12.95 -18.31 -1.84
C GLY A 278 -13.33 -19.62 -1.16
N THR A 279 -13.85 -19.51 0.07
CA THR A 279 -14.23 -20.63 0.93
C THR A 279 -15.72 -20.56 1.27
N PHE A 280 -16.45 -21.66 1.14
CA PHE A 280 -17.91 -21.70 1.24
C PHE A 280 -18.40 -22.83 2.13
N SER A 281 -19.40 -22.57 2.98
CA SER A 281 -20.05 -23.61 3.79
C SER A 281 -21.05 -24.49 3.03
N SER A 282 -21.28 -24.21 1.75
CA SER A 282 -22.10 -25.02 0.83
C SER A 282 -21.50 -25.01 -0.57
N ASP A 283 -21.80 -26.03 -1.37
CA ASP A 283 -21.25 -26.22 -2.72
C ASP A 283 -21.54 -25.04 -3.68
N PRO A 284 -20.51 -24.30 -4.15
CA PRO A 284 -20.66 -23.18 -5.08
C PRO A 284 -20.49 -23.57 -6.55
N SER A 285 -20.29 -24.87 -6.88
CA SER A 285 -19.80 -25.33 -8.19
C SER A 285 -20.56 -24.82 -9.41
N GLN A 286 -21.84 -24.48 -9.27
CA GLN A 286 -22.67 -23.95 -10.37
C GLN A 286 -22.25 -22.54 -10.84
N TYR A 287 -21.47 -21.81 -10.04
CA TYR A 287 -21.02 -20.44 -10.31
C TYR A 287 -19.51 -20.36 -10.58
N VAL A 288 -18.80 -21.49 -10.50
CA VAL A 288 -17.34 -21.54 -10.67
C VAL A 288 -17.00 -21.59 -12.15
N THR A 289 -16.10 -20.71 -12.57
CA THR A 289 -15.62 -20.64 -13.95
C THR A 289 -14.18 -21.14 -14.07
N LEU A 290 -13.78 -21.58 -15.26
CA LEU A 290 -12.40 -21.94 -15.53
C LEU A 290 -11.48 -20.71 -15.40
N PRO A 291 -10.22 -20.88 -14.94
CA PRO A 291 -9.57 -22.16 -14.62
C PRO A 291 -9.77 -22.64 -13.16
N ALA A 292 -10.64 -22.00 -12.38
CA ALA A 292 -10.84 -22.35 -10.99
C ALA A 292 -11.54 -23.71 -10.81
N THR A 293 -11.25 -24.38 -9.70
CA THR A 293 -11.84 -25.68 -9.34
C THR A 293 -12.31 -25.71 -7.89
N VAL A 294 -13.22 -26.64 -7.59
CA VAL A 294 -13.79 -26.82 -6.24
C VAL A 294 -13.18 -28.04 -5.58
N THR A 295 -12.66 -27.88 -4.37
CA THR A 295 -12.22 -28.97 -3.49
C THR A 295 -13.00 -28.93 -2.18
N LEU A 296 -13.20 -30.08 -1.53
CA LEU A 296 -13.83 -30.17 -0.21
C LEU A 296 -12.75 -30.47 0.82
N SER A 297 -12.54 -29.55 1.76
CA SER A 297 -11.58 -29.69 2.86
C SER A 297 -12.25 -29.29 4.18
N GLU A 298 -12.12 -30.13 5.20
CA GLU A 298 -12.67 -29.89 6.54
C GLU A 298 -14.17 -29.51 6.60
N GLY A 299 -14.95 -29.96 5.62
CA GLY A 299 -16.39 -29.65 5.52
C GLY A 299 -16.71 -28.29 4.88
N LEU A 300 -15.71 -27.59 4.33
CA LEU A 300 -15.84 -26.38 3.55
C LEU A 300 -15.43 -26.63 2.09
N TYR A 301 -16.12 -25.95 1.18
CA TYR A 301 -15.79 -25.96 -0.25
C TYR A 301 -14.81 -24.83 -0.53
N ILE A 302 -13.60 -25.19 -1.00
CA ILE A 302 -12.55 -24.24 -1.34
C ILE A 302 -12.50 -24.15 -2.86
N VAL A 303 -12.70 -22.94 -3.37
CA VAL A 303 -12.52 -22.60 -4.77
C VAL A 303 -11.16 -21.94 -4.92
N SER A 304 -10.37 -22.42 -5.87
CA SER A 304 -9.05 -21.85 -6.17
C SER A 304 -8.60 -22.19 -7.59
N ILE A 305 -7.69 -21.38 -8.10
CA ILE A 305 -6.87 -21.72 -9.27
C ILE A 305 -5.69 -22.56 -8.77
N ALA A 306 -5.48 -23.72 -9.39
CA ALA A 306 -4.43 -24.65 -8.96
C ALA A 306 -3.03 -24.02 -9.10
N ALA A 307 -2.12 -24.39 -8.20
CA ALA A 307 -0.72 -23.99 -8.25
C ALA A 307 -0.02 -24.54 -9.51
N PRO A 308 1.03 -23.88 -10.02
CA PRO A 308 1.87 -24.47 -11.04
C PRO A 308 2.70 -25.64 -10.46
N GLU A 309 3.25 -26.48 -11.33
CA GLU A 309 4.23 -27.49 -10.95
C GLU A 309 5.66 -26.94 -11.09
N ILE A 310 6.52 -27.15 -10.09
CA ILE A 310 7.95 -26.84 -10.16
C ILE A 310 8.76 -28.13 -10.20
N THR A 311 9.71 -28.22 -11.12
CA THR A 311 10.71 -29.29 -11.20
C THR A 311 12.12 -28.72 -11.22
N LEU A 312 13.04 -29.36 -10.50
CA LEU A 312 14.45 -28.97 -10.41
C LEU A 312 15.32 -30.01 -11.15
N SER A 313 16.29 -29.54 -11.92
CA SER A 313 17.27 -30.40 -12.61
C SER A 313 18.69 -29.94 -12.34
N GLY A 314 19.51 -30.84 -11.81
CA GLY A 314 20.93 -30.61 -11.51
C GLY A 314 21.56 -31.86 -10.89
N THR A 315 22.86 -31.81 -10.58
CA THR A 315 23.54 -32.91 -9.89
C THR A 315 23.32 -32.79 -8.38
N GLU A 316 22.23 -33.38 -7.90
CA GLU A 316 21.88 -33.42 -6.48
C GLU A 316 22.83 -34.36 -5.70
N THR A 317 23.46 -33.83 -4.66
CA THR A 317 24.39 -34.58 -3.79
C THR A 317 23.74 -35.04 -2.49
N SER A 318 22.70 -34.34 -2.06
CA SER A 318 21.79 -34.67 -0.96
C SER A 318 20.49 -33.88 -1.15
N GLU A 319 19.41 -34.27 -0.49
CA GLU A 319 18.09 -33.61 -0.60
C GLU A 319 18.22 -32.07 -0.52
N GLY A 320 17.87 -31.39 -1.62
CA GLY A 320 17.91 -29.92 -1.72
C GLY A 320 19.31 -29.29 -1.88
N VAL A 321 20.37 -30.09 -2.09
CA VAL A 321 21.76 -29.62 -2.27
C VAL A 321 22.33 -30.12 -3.59
N TYR A 322 22.74 -29.18 -4.43
CA TYR A 322 23.26 -29.43 -5.77
C TYR A 322 24.75 -29.08 -5.88
N SER A 323 25.47 -29.80 -6.74
CA SER A 323 26.89 -29.56 -7.03
C SER A 323 27.14 -28.87 -8.37
N THR A 324 26.08 -28.68 -9.15
CA THR A 324 26.06 -27.96 -10.42
C THR A 324 25.02 -26.87 -10.38
N ASP A 325 25.00 -26.00 -11.39
CA ASP A 325 23.88 -25.08 -11.62
C ASP A 325 22.57 -25.90 -11.72
N VAL A 326 21.48 -25.30 -11.25
CA VAL A 326 20.14 -25.90 -11.18
C VAL A 326 19.24 -25.24 -12.21
N THR A 327 18.64 -26.05 -13.08
CA THR A 327 17.57 -25.58 -13.96
C THR A 327 16.23 -25.81 -13.28
N VAL A 328 15.54 -24.71 -12.97
CA VAL A 328 14.16 -24.68 -12.48
C VAL A 328 13.23 -24.66 -13.69
N THR A 329 12.28 -25.59 -13.76
CA THR A 329 11.20 -25.59 -14.76
C THR A 329 9.86 -25.47 -14.07
N ILE A 330 9.09 -24.45 -14.44
CA ILE A 330 7.76 -24.17 -13.89
C ILE A 330 6.72 -24.35 -14.99
N THR A 331 5.69 -25.14 -14.72
CA THR A 331 4.66 -25.50 -15.71
C THR A 331 3.26 -25.37 -15.15
N THR A 332 2.33 -24.97 -16.00
CA THR A 332 0.89 -25.18 -15.82
C THR A 332 0.28 -25.67 -17.12
N ASP A 333 -0.72 -26.53 -17.01
CA ASP A 333 -1.56 -27.04 -18.09
C ASP A 333 -2.91 -26.30 -18.21
N LEU A 334 -3.12 -25.28 -17.36
CA LEU A 334 -4.31 -24.42 -17.41
C LEU A 334 -4.27 -23.50 -18.63
N GLU A 335 -5.27 -23.65 -19.52
CA GLU A 335 -5.36 -22.89 -20.76
C GLU A 335 -5.60 -21.39 -20.48
N GLY A 336 -4.93 -20.52 -21.26
CA GLY A 336 -5.07 -19.06 -21.14
C GLY A 336 -4.36 -18.44 -19.94
N CYS A 337 -3.58 -19.23 -19.19
CA CYS A 337 -2.88 -18.76 -17.99
C CYS A 337 -1.39 -18.47 -18.25
N SER A 338 -0.82 -17.57 -17.44
CA SER A 338 0.62 -17.33 -17.31
C SER A 338 1.12 -17.82 -15.94
N ILE A 339 2.43 -17.71 -15.69
CA ILE A 339 3.08 -18.03 -14.42
C ILE A 339 3.74 -16.76 -13.90
N ALA A 340 3.40 -16.34 -12.68
CA ALA A 340 4.16 -15.36 -11.92
C ALA A 340 5.12 -16.12 -10.98
N TYR A 341 6.39 -15.73 -10.93
CA TYR A 341 7.37 -16.36 -10.05
C TYR A 341 8.45 -15.40 -9.58
N THR A 342 9.08 -15.73 -8.46
CA THR A 342 10.26 -15.06 -7.90
C THR A 342 11.36 -16.09 -7.64
N THR A 343 12.61 -15.64 -7.50
CA THR A 343 13.77 -16.53 -7.24
C THR A 343 14.50 -16.21 -5.93
N ASP A 344 14.01 -15.20 -5.21
CA ASP A 344 14.51 -14.70 -3.94
C ASP A 344 13.62 -15.07 -2.74
N GLY A 345 12.47 -15.72 -2.99
CA GLY A 345 11.46 -16.05 -1.96
C GLY A 345 10.47 -14.92 -1.64
N SER A 346 10.51 -13.80 -2.37
CA SER A 346 9.49 -12.76 -2.25
C SER A 346 8.15 -13.19 -2.89
N ASP A 347 7.06 -12.49 -2.56
CA ASP A 347 5.71 -12.87 -2.97
C ASP A 347 5.46 -12.56 -4.46
N PRO A 348 5.15 -13.55 -5.32
CA PRO A 348 4.96 -13.32 -6.75
C PRO A 348 3.75 -12.44 -7.11
N SER A 349 2.82 -12.22 -6.19
CA SER A 349 1.61 -11.41 -6.43
C SER A 349 1.80 -9.91 -6.16
N THR A 350 2.83 -9.55 -5.39
CA THR A 350 3.04 -8.16 -4.93
C THR A 350 4.47 -7.66 -5.11
N SER A 351 5.45 -8.56 -5.24
CA SER A 351 6.86 -8.19 -5.36
C SER A 351 7.19 -7.60 -6.73
N SER A 352 8.04 -6.57 -6.75
CA SER A 352 8.62 -6.02 -7.98
C SER A 352 9.63 -6.96 -8.64
N THR A 353 10.19 -7.92 -7.90
CA THR A 353 11.08 -8.96 -8.45
C THR A 353 10.31 -10.09 -9.12
N ALA A 354 8.97 -10.07 -9.06
CA ALA A 354 8.12 -11.05 -9.71
C ALA A 354 8.20 -10.94 -11.23
N VAL A 355 8.40 -12.09 -11.89
CA VAL A 355 8.41 -12.20 -13.34
C VAL A 355 7.16 -12.95 -13.78
N VAL A 356 6.40 -12.36 -14.72
CA VAL A 356 5.25 -13.01 -15.35
C VAL A 356 5.64 -13.53 -16.73
N ALA A 357 5.51 -14.84 -16.95
CA ALA A 357 5.90 -15.49 -18.20
C ALA A 357 4.93 -16.61 -18.60
N SER A 358 4.89 -16.94 -19.89
CA SER A 358 4.09 -18.06 -20.40
C SER A 358 4.70 -19.41 -20.02
N SER A 359 3.85 -20.38 -19.67
CA SER A 359 4.26 -21.79 -19.44
C SER A 359 4.77 -22.45 -20.74
N PRO A 360 5.85 -23.26 -20.71
CA PRO A 360 6.74 -23.51 -19.56
C PRO A 360 7.75 -22.39 -19.34
N VAL A 361 8.07 -22.11 -18.07
CA VAL A 361 9.20 -21.25 -17.69
C VAL A 361 10.41 -22.12 -17.38
N SER A 362 11.60 -21.74 -17.87
CA SER A 362 12.86 -22.44 -17.58
C SER A 362 13.96 -21.45 -17.22
N ILE A 363 14.54 -21.59 -16.03
CA ILE A 363 15.53 -20.66 -15.45
C ILE A 363 16.72 -21.49 -14.97
N THR A 364 17.94 -21.09 -15.29
CA THR A 364 19.16 -21.73 -14.76
C THR A 364 19.80 -20.83 -13.71
N LEU A 365 20.00 -21.37 -12.50
CA LEU A 365 20.51 -20.67 -11.34
C LEU A 365 21.82 -21.29 -10.88
N SER A 366 22.84 -20.45 -10.69
CA SER A 366 24.20 -20.85 -10.31
C SER A 366 24.52 -20.69 -8.82
N LYS A 367 23.57 -20.13 -8.06
CA LYS A 367 23.57 -20.03 -6.59
C LYS A 367 22.29 -20.65 -6.00
N GLY A 368 22.31 -20.94 -4.71
CA GLY A 368 21.11 -21.37 -3.98
C GLY A 368 20.01 -20.31 -4.06
N SER A 369 18.74 -20.74 -4.08
CA SER A 369 17.60 -19.85 -4.32
C SER A 369 16.32 -20.42 -3.71
N THR A 370 15.34 -19.53 -3.49
CA THR A 370 13.98 -19.87 -3.07
C THR A 370 13.04 -19.43 -4.18
N ILE A 371 12.36 -20.40 -4.79
CA ILE A 371 11.42 -20.16 -5.87
C ILE A 371 10.01 -20.15 -5.29
N ARG A 372 9.29 -19.04 -5.44
CA ARG A 372 7.83 -18.98 -5.24
C ARG A 372 7.17 -18.78 -6.59
N ALA A 373 6.05 -19.46 -6.84
CA ALA A 373 5.34 -19.36 -8.11
C ALA A 373 3.83 -19.52 -7.96
N MET A 374 3.09 -18.86 -8.85
CA MET A 374 1.63 -18.88 -8.94
C MET A 374 1.18 -18.88 -10.41
N VAL A 375 0.01 -19.45 -10.67
CA VAL A 375 -0.67 -19.27 -11.96
C VAL A 375 -1.35 -17.90 -11.99
N VAL A 376 -1.30 -17.21 -13.13
CA VAL A 376 -2.03 -15.95 -13.35
C VAL A 376 -3.06 -16.12 -14.44
N TYR A 377 -4.32 -15.76 -14.16
CA TYR A 377 -5.41 -15.74 -15.13
C TYR A 377 -6.16 -14.41 -15.05
N ASP A 378 -6.13 -13.63 -16.13
CA ASP A 378 -6.82 -12.33 -16.23
C ASP A 378 -6.53 -11.40 -15.03
N GLY A 379 -5.26 -11.33 -14.62
CA GLY A 379 -4.81 -10.54 -13.46
C GLY A 379 -5.03 -11.20 -12.10
N LEU A 380 -5.65 -12.38 -12.03
CA LEU A 380 -5.87 -13.13 -10.79
C LEU A 380 -4.75 -14.11 -10.50
N TYR A 381 -4.26 -14.12 -9.26
CA TYR A 381 -3.25 -15.04 -8.78
C TYR A 381 -3.88 -16.30 -8.19
N GLY A 382 -3.35 -17.45 -8.59
CA GLY A 382 -3.76 -18.76 -8.08
C GLY A 382 -3.06 -19.15 -6.79
N THR A 383 -3.14 -20.44 -6.46
CA THR A 383 -2.49 -21.00 -5.28
C THR A 383 -0.96 -20.91 -5.42
N GLU A 384 -0.28 -20.45 -4.37
CA GLU A 384 1.18 -20.42 -4.33
C GLU A 384 1.79 -21.81 -4.15
N ILE A 385 2.95 -22.01 -4.78
CA ILE A 385 3.89 -23.06 -4.43
C ILE A 385 5.27 -22.47 -4.17
N GLU A 386 5.98 -23.02 -3.18
CA GLU A 386 7.35 -22.66 -2.83
C GLU A 386 8.28 -23.89 -2.90
N THR A 387 9.51 -23.70 -3.37
CA THR A 387 10.60 -24.66 -3.21
C THR A 387 11.93 -23.94 -3.03
N SER A 388 12.90 -24.54 -2.34
CA SER A 388 14.22 -23.97 -2.15
C SER A 388 15.32 -25.01 -2.34
N PHE A 389 16.50 -24.54 -2.75
CA PHE A 389 17.68 -25.39 -2.92
C PHE A 389 18.97 -24.60 -2.68
N THR A 390 20.06 -25.32 -2.43
CA THR A 390 21.42 -24.76 -2.30
C THR A 390 22.36 -25.34 -3.35
N ILE A 391 23.41 -24.58 -3.70
CA ILE A 391 24.46 -25.04 -4.61
C ILE A 391 25.81 -24.97 -3.88
N THR A 392 26.49 -26.12 -3.78
CA THR A 392 27.84 -26.23 -3.20
C THR A 392 28.79 -26.80 -4.26
N LYS A 393 29.58 -25.93 -4.91
CA LYS A 393 30.59 -26.32 -5.89
C LYS A 393 31.86 -26.76 -5.16
N THR A 394 32.25 -28.04 -5.27
CA THR A 394 33.52 -28.52 -4.70
C THR A 394 34.69 -28.14 -5.60
N SER A 395 35.57 -27.24 -5.14
CA SER A 395 36.86 -26.98 -5.79
C SER A 395 37.72 -28.25 -5.74
N THR A 396 38.11 -28.76 -6.90
CA THR A 396 39.05 -29.88 -7.00
C THR A 396 40.46 -29.31 -7.14
N ASP A 397 41.09 -28.98 -6.01
CA ASP A 397 42.51 -28.63 -5.97
C ASP A 397 43.36 -29.88 -6.27
N GLY A 398 43.98 -29.89 -7.44
CA GLY A 398 44.67 -31.03 -8.01
C GLY A 398 46.06 -30.66 -8.53
N SER A 399 47.04 -30.66 -7.63
CA SER A 399 48.47 -30.93 -7.87
C SER A 399 49.24 -29.94 -8.76
N SER A 400 49.96 -29.00 -8.13
CA SER A 400 51.01 -28.19 -8.79
C SER A 400 52.42 -28.61 -8.35
N THR A 401 53.25 -28.99 -9.33
CA THR A 401 54.71 -29.13 -9.22
C THR A 401 55.41 -27.80 -9.51
N THR A 402 56.28 -27.40 -8.59
CA THR A 402 57.18 -26.23 -8.58
C THR A 402 58.05 -26.04 -9.83
N THR A 403 58.33 -24.79 -10.24
CA THR A 403 59.70 -24.23 -10.49
C THR A 403 59.64 -22.69 -10.62
N GLU A 404 60.53 -21.98 -9.91
CA GLU A 404 60.72 -20.52 -9.88
C GLU A 404 61.49 -19.93 -11.09
N THR A 405 61.32 -18.64 -11.42
CA THR A 405 62.40 -17.59 -11.37
C THR A 405 61.92 -16.16 -11.73
N SER A 406 62.57 -15.17 -11.08
CA SER A 406 62.23 -13.75 -10.89
C SER A 406 62.95 -12.74 -11.81
N ASN A 407 62.38 -11.53 -12.05
CA ASN A 407 62.99 -10.18 -11.83
C ASN A 407 62.18 -9.02 -12.50
N SER A 408 62.29 -7.78 -11.95
CA SER A 408 61.17 -6.84 -11.72
C SER A 408 61.36 -5.30 -11.88
N GLY A 409 60.39 -4.46 -11.44
CA GLY A 409 60.61 -3.02 -11.17
C GLY A 409 59.43 -2.34 -10.46
N THR A 410 59.72 -1.50 -9.45
CA THR A 410 58.79 -0.67 -8.62
C THR A 410 59.03 0.83 -8.90
N THR A 411 58.17 1.83 -8.66
CA THR A 411 57.17 2.17 -7.61
C THR A 411 56.08 3.09 -8.24
N ALA A 412 54.85 3.28 -7.72
CA ALA A 412 54.38 3.35 -6.34
C ALA A 412 52.96 2.79 -6.17
N ALA A 413 52.68 2.31 -4.96
CA ALA A 413 51.44 1.69 -4.49
C ALA A 413 51.11 0.34 -5.14
N GLY A 414 51.57 -0.75 -4.51
CA GLY A 414 51.28 -2.11 -4.94
C GLY A 414 50.40 -2.84 -3.95
N THR A 415 49.54 -3.71 -4.47
CA THR A 415 49.11 -4.95 -3.81
C THR A 415 48.86 -6.01 -4.91
N ALA A 416 49.26 -7.25 -4.64
CA ALA A 416 49.06 -8.40 -5.52
C ALA A 416 47.90 -9.27 -5.02
N TYR A 417 47.18 -9.86 -5.98
CA TYR A 417 46.02 -10.75 -5.86
C TYR A 417 46.41 -12.18 -5.47
N SER A 418 45.46 -12.91 -4.89
CA SER A 418 45.37 -14.38 -4.87
C SER A 418 43.99 -14.71 -5.47
N GLU A 419 43.78 -15.39 -6.59
CA GLU A 419 44.64 -16.06 -7.55
C GLU A 419 43.85 -16.16 -8.87
N THR A 420 44.36 -15.62 -9.98
CA THR A 420 44.21 -16.20 -11.32
C THR A 420 45.47 -15.82 -12.10
N THR A 421 46.21 -16.82 -12.56
CA THR A 421 47.50 -16.65 -13.21
C THR A 421 47.31 -16.44 -14.71
N VAL A 422 47.75 -15.28 -15.25
CA VAL A 422 48.30 -15.20 -16.61
C VAL A 422 49.55 -14.33 -16.57
N THR A 423 50.70 -14.86 -17.00
CA THR A 423 51.97 -14.11 -17.09
C THR A 423 52.48 -14.07 -18.53
N THR A 424 52.93 -12.90 -18.99
CA THR A 424 53.99 -12.75 -20.00
C THR A 424 55.06 -11.77 -19.47
N THR A 425 56.33 -11.98 -19.86
CA THR A 425 57.58 -11.55 -19.19
C THR A 425 58.19 -10.23 -19.73
N THR A 426 59.01 -9.50 -18.92
CA THR A 426 60.44 -9.11 -19.15
C THR A 426 61.05 -8.18 -18.03
N ASP A 427 62.24 -8.58 -17.49
CA ASP A 427 63.35 -7.91 -16.76
C ASP A 427 63.19 -7.07 -15.44
N GLY A 428 63.99 -7.43 -14.41
CA GLY A 428 64.63 -6.38 -13.57
C GLY A 428 65.09 -6.62 -12.11
N GLN A 429 64.57 -5.92 -11.08
CA GLN A 429 64.93 -6.01 -9.63
C GLN A 429 63.97 -5.22 -8.66
N VAL A 430 63.60 -5.77 -7.47
CA VAL A 430 62.68 -5.20 -6.43
C VAL A 430 63.19 -5.57 -5.03
N THR A 431 63.22 -4.60 -4.10
CA THR A 431 63.27 -4.78 -2.63
C THR A 431 62.25 -3.83 -1.99
N SER A 432 61.48 -4.34 -1.01
CA SER A 432 60.25 -3.73 -0.45
C SER A 432 60.36 -3.30 1.01
N SER A 433 59.49 -2.37 1.41
CA SER A 433 59.01 -2.16 2.77
C SER A 433 57.51 -1.88 2.72
N THR A 434 56.75 -2.46 3.64
CA THR A 434 55.29 -2.67 3.64
C THR A 434 54.45 -1.50 4.14
N SER A 435 53.22 -1.37 3.61
CA SER A 435 52.02 -0.91 4.30
C SER A 435 50.79 -1.47 3.58
N THR A 436 49.81 -1.95 4.33
CA THR A 436 48.61 -2.67 3.87
C THR A 436 47.43 -1.73 3.63
N VAL A 437 46.67 -1.95 2.55
CA VAL A 437 45.29 -1.45 2.36
C VAL A 437 44.42 -2.64 1.93
N SER A 438 43.23 -2.73 2.53
CA SER A 438 42.21 -3.77 2.35
C SER A 438 41.01 -3.11 1.67
N THR A 439 40.60 -3.57 0.50
CA THR A 439 39.30 -3.24 -0.12
C THR A 439 38.55 -4.54 -0.39
N GLY A 440 37.28 -4.58 0.01
CA GLY A 440 36.45 -5.79 0.10
C GLY A 440 36.02 -6.39 -1.24
N ASP A 441 35.24 -7.47 -1.12
CA ASP A 441 34.88 -8.47 -2.13
C ASP A 441 34.31 -7.92 -3.46
N VAL A 442 34.60 -8.58 -4.59
CA VAL A 442 34.03 -8.26 -5.92
C VAL A 442 33.20 -9.45 -6.37
N ASP A 443 31.89 -9.27 -6.50
CA ASP A 443 30.96 -10.30 -6.98
C ASP A 443 30.66 -10.11 -8.48
N VAL A 444 30.98 -11.11 -9.31
CA VAL A 444 30.69 -11.09 -10.75
C VAL A 444 29.42 -11.91 -11.04
N VAL A 445 28.39 -11.27 -11.60
CA VAL A 445 27.09 -11.90 -11.93
C VAL A 445 27.00 -12.15 -13.44
N LEU A 446 26.67 -13.37 -13.87
CA LEU A 446 26.59 -13.71 -15.30
C LEU A 446 25.12 -13.76 -15.76
N ASP A 447 24.66 -12.76 -16.51
CA ASP A 447 23.29 -12.64 -17.05
C ASP A 447 23.06 -13.41 -18.38
N GLY A 448 23.60 -14.62 -18.52
CA GLY A 448 23.17 -15.57 -19.57
C GLY A 448 23.25 -15.14 -21.05
N THR A 449 23.75 -13.95 -21.37
CA THR A 449 23.96 -13.42 -22.73
C THR A 449 25.46 -13.30 -23.00
N THR A 450 25.88 -12.98 -24.24
CA THR A 450 27.30 -12.69 -24.56
C THR A 450 27.86 -11.44 -23.85
N SER A 451 27.12 -10.87 -22.91
CA SER A 451 27.41 -9.66 -22.13
C SER A 451 27.32 -9.98 -20.64
N ALA A 452 28.28 -9.49 -19.85
CA ALA A 452 28.32 -9.69 -18.40
C ALA A 452 27.79 -8.47 -17.64
N SER A 453 27.15 -8.69 -16.48
CA SER A 453 26.86 -7.65 -15.48
C SER A 453 27.93 -7.72 -14.38
N VAL A 454 28.49 -6.58 -13.99
CA VAL A 454 29.61 -6.55 -13.05
C VAL A 454 29.20 -5.78 -11.81
N THR A 455 29.14 -6.45 -10.65
CA THR A 455 29.00 -5.75 -9.37
C THR A 455 30.39 -5.41 -8.86
N VAL A 456 30.65 -4.12 -8.71
CA VAL A 456 31.90 -3.57 -8.21
C VAL A 456 31.63 -2.98 -6.83
N THR A 457 31.98 -3.71 -5.79
CA THR A 457 31.88 -3.21 -4.41
C THR A 457 33.18 -2.52 -4.04
N VAL A 458 33.11 -1.23 -3.70
CA VAL A 458 34.28 -0.39 -3.37
C VAL A 458 34.14 0.09 -1.93
N ASN A 459 34.88 -0.53 -1.00
CA ASN A 459 34.83 -0.18 0.43
C ASN A 459 35.79 0.96 0.82
N SER A 460 35.92 2.01 0.00
CA SER A 460 36.96 3.05 0.16
C SER A 460 36.40 4.47 0.07
N VAL A 461 36.84 5.33 0.99
CA VAL A 461 36.35 6.71 1.26
C VAL A 461 36.92 7.78 0.31
N ASP A 462 37.56 7.38 -0.80
CA ASP A 462 38.24 8.31 -1.72
C ASP A 462 38.10 7.81 -3.17
N ALA A 463 37.06 8.25 -3.89
CA ALA A 463 36.70 7.67 -5.19
C ALA A 463 37.63 8.08 -6.35
N ASP A 464 38.47 9.11 -6.17
CA ASP A 464 39.52 9.44 -7.15
C ASP A 464 40.63 8.37 -7.19
N THR A 465 40.81 7.61 -6.10
CA THR A 465 41.63 6.39 -6.12
C THR A 465 40.91 5.18 -6.74
N ALA A 466 39.60 5.24 -6.97
CA ALA A 466 38.79 4.13 -7.44
C ALA A 466 38.68 4.04 -8.98
N LEU A 467 38.97 5.10 -9.76
CA LEU A 467 38.77 5.06 -11.23
C LEU A 467 39.58 3.94 -11.91
N SER A 468 40.88 3.85 -11.61
CA SER A 468 41.73 2.79 -12.15
C SER A 468 41.34 1.40 -11.64
N ASP A 469 40.81 1.33 -10.43
CA ASP A 469 40.36 0.07 -9.81
C ASP A 469 39.04 -0.38 -10.44
N ILE A 470 38.08 0.53 -10.67
CA ILE A 470 36.81 0.27 -11.36
C ILE A 470 37.07 -0.19 -12.79
N GLU A 471 37.92 0.51 -13.56
CA GLU A 471 38.28 0.08 -14.92
C GLU A 471 38.98 -1.29 -14.93
N ALA A 472 39.90 -1.53 -13.98
CA ALA A 472 40.57 -2.82 -13.84
C ALA A 472 39.59 -3.94 -13.44
N LEU A 473 38.62 -3.66 -12.57
CA LEU A 473 37.60 -4.61 -12.14
C LEU A 473 36.61 -4.94 -13.25
N ILE A 474 36.19 -3.94 -14.04
CA ILE A 474 35.37 -4.14 -15.24
C ILE A 474 36.10 -5.04 -16.24
N GLU A 475 37.39 -4.80 -16.48
CA GLU A 475 38.19 -5.61 -17.41
C GLU A 475 38.45 -7.03 -16.87
N VAL A 476 38.74 -7.18 -15.57
CA VAL A 476 38.87 -8.49 -14.92
C VAL A 476 37.56 -9.26 -14.98
N ALA A 477 36.43 -8.61 -14.77
CA ALA A 477 35.11 -9.24 -14.85
C ALA A 477 34.75 -9.63 -16.29
N ARG A 478 35.06 -8.79 -17.28
CA ARG A 478 34.91 -9.11 -18.71
C ARG A 478 35.71 -10.36 -19.08
N VAL A 479 36.98 -10.44 -18.66
CA VAL A 479 37.88 -11.58 -18.93
C VAL A 479 37.45 -12.83 -18.16
N SER A 480 37.04 -12.70 -16.89
CA SER A 480 36.62 -13.82 -16.03
C SER A 480 35.27 -14.41 -16.47
N ALA A 481 34.39 -13.57 -17.01
CA ALA A 481 33.10 -13.96 -17.58
C ALA A 481 33.23 -14.61 -18.96
N GLY A 482 34.36 -14.44 -19.65
CA GLY A 482 34.49 -14.82 -21.06
C GLY A 482 33.55 -14.02 -21.98
N ALA A 483 33.13 -12.83 -21.56
CA ALA A 483 32.20 -11.96 -22.28
C ALA A 483 32.94 -11.06 -23.28
N ASP A 484 32.28 -10.76 -24.40
CA ASP A 484 32.83 -9.82 -25.39
C ASP A 484 32.77 -8.38 -24.85
N GLU A 485 31.70 -8.04 -24.13
CA GLU A 485 31.43 -6.71 -23.55
C GLU A 485 30.75 -6.81 -22.17
N VAL A 486 30.80 -5.73 -21.38
CA VAL A 486 30.07 -5.56 -20.11
C VAL A 486 28.87 -4.66 -20.38
N SER A 487 27.68 -5.07 -19.95
CA SER A 487 26.43 -4.34 -20.24
C SER A 487 25.93 -3.47 -19.08
N SER A 488 26.27 -3.85 -17.85
CA SER A 488 25.86 -3.13 -16.64
C SER A 488 26.91 -3.19 -15.54
N VAL A 489 26.91 -2.15 -14.71
CA VAL A 489 27.78 -2.00 -13.53
C VAL A 489 26.92 -1.68 -12.32
N VAL A 490 27.14 -2.33 -11.20
CA VAL A 490 26.53 -1.92 -9.92
C VAL A 490 27.66 -1.48 -9.01
N LEU A 491 27.62 -0.22 -8.56
CA LEU A 491 28.64 0.34 -7.67
C LEU A 491 28.10 0.35 -6.24
N GLU A 492 28.60 -0.52 -5.37
CA GLU A 492 28.19 -0.60 -3.97
C GLU A 492 29.28 -0.01 -3.06
N ILE A 493 28.94 1.02 -2.28
CA ILE A 493 29.90 1.75 -1.44
C ILE A 493 29.33 1.97 -0.05
N GLU A 494 30.08 1.56 0.98
CA GLU A 494 29.76 1.90 2.37
C GLU A 494 30.39 3.26 2.74
N THR A 495 29.59 4.34 2.66
CA THR A 495 30.02 5.72 2.98
C THR A 495 28.80 6.61 3.28
N ASP A 496 28.97 7.67 4.08
CA ASP A 496 27.92 8.69 4.28
C ASP A 496 27.93 9.77 3.18
N SER A 497 29.05 9.89 2.46
CA SER A 497 29.27 10.83 1.36
C SER A 497 30.11 10.19 0.27
N LEU A 498 29.59 10.18 -0.95
CA LEU A 498 30.26 9.68 -2.15
C LEU A 498 30.60 10.87 -3.06
N GLU A 499 31.88 11.05 -3.36
CA GLU A 499 32.35 12.01 -4.35
C GLU A 499 32.87 11.25 -5.56
N LEU A 500 32.36 11.51 -6.76
CA LEU A 500 32.84 10.92 -8.02
C LEU A 500 33.32 12.03 -8.94
N SER A 501 34.54 11.94 -9.46
CA SER A 501 35.00 12.88 -10.49
C SER A 501 34.31 12.63 -11.83
N SER A 502 34.25 13.66 -12.67
CA SER A 502 33.60 13.62 -13.99
C SER A 502 34.13 12.50 -14.88
N ASP A 503 35.39 12.11 -14.70
CA ASP A 503 36.01 11.00 -15.43
C ASP A 503 35.43 9.65 -15.00
N VAL A 504 35.20 9.43 -13.69
CA VAL A 504 34.54 8.22 -13.16
C VAL A 504 33.09 8.14 -13.65
N VAL A 505 32.36 9.26 -13.56
CA VAL A 505 30.98 9.35 -14.03
C VAL A 505 30.87 9.04 -15.52
N SER A 506 31.80 9.54 -16.33
CA SER A 506 31.84 9.23 -17.76
C SER A 506 32.09 7.75 -18.04
N VAL A 507 32.89 7.07 -17.21
CA VAL A 507 33.10 5.62 -17.34
C VAL A 507 31.82 4.86 -16.95
N LEU A 508 31.20 5.21 -15.83
CA LEU A 508 29.95 4.59 -15.38
C LEU A 508 28.81 4.78 -16.39
N ASN A 509 28.68 5.96 -17.00
CA ASN A 509 27.67 6.25 -18.03
C ASN A 509 27.87 5.49 -19.35
N ALA A 510 29.05 4.89 -19.57
CA ALA A 510 29.25 4.00 -20.72
C ALA A 510 28.54 2.64 -20.55
N TYR A 511 28.03 2.35 -19.35
CA TYR A 511 27.35 1.11 -18.97
C TYR A 511 25.96 1.40 -18.40
N THR A 512 25.11 0.37 -18.33
CA THR A 512 23.84 0.46 -17.59
C THR A 512 24.16 0.40 -16.10
N THR A 513 24.27 1.53 -15.43
CA THR A 513 24.90 1.59 -14.11
C THR A 513 23.93 1.94 -12.99
N SER A 514 23.83 1.15 -11.93
CA SER A 514 23.24 1.60 -10.66
C SER A 514 24.31 1.90 -9.61
N ILE A 515 24.04 2.85 -8.72
CA ILE A 515 24.93 3.21 -7.61
C ILE A 515 24.18 2.96 -6.31
N VAL A 516 24.74 2.13 -5.43
CA VAL A 516 24.20 1.85 -4.09
C VAL A 516 25.16 2.40 -3.06
N ILE A 517 24.69 3.31 -2.23
CA ILE A 517 25.42 3.79 -1.06
C ILE A 517 24.82 3.15 0.18
N THR A 518 25.66 2.54 1.02
CA THR A 518 25.30 2.13 2.38
C THR A 518 25.88 3.14 3.37
N ALA A 519 25.05 4.06 3.85
CA ALA A 519 25.43 5.01 4.89
C ALA A 519 25.32 4.35 6.27
N SER A 520 26.22 4.73 7.18
CA SER A 520 26.25 4.31 8.59
C SER A 520 26.05 2.80 8.89
N GLY A 521 26.28 1.95 7.89
CA GLY A 521 26.22 0.48 7.94
C GLY A 521 24.84 -0.15 7.84
N THR A 522 23.75 0.64 7.76
CA THR A 522 22.36 0.10 7.76
C THR A 522 21.39 0.80 6.83
N GLU A 523 21.69 2.01 6.34
CA GLU A 523 20.83 2.78 5.43
C GLU A 523 21.35 2.65 4.00
N THR A 524 20.52 2.22 3.05
CA THR A 524 20.93 2.06 1.65
C THR A 524 20.18 3.03 0.74
N LEU A 525 20.90 3.83 -0.05
CA LEU A 525 20.35 4.62 -1.14
C LEU A 525 20.84 4.08 -2.49
N GLU A 526 19.92 3.60 -3.32
CA GLU A 526 20.20 3.11 -4.67
C GLU A 526 19.73 4.12 -5.71
N LEU A 527 20.63 4.61 -6.57
CA LEU A 527 20.31 5.32 -7.80
C LEU A 527 20.14 4.34 -8.95
N ASP A 528 18.99 4.37 -9.62
CA ASP A 528 18.77 3.56 -10.81
C ASP A 528 19.60 4.06 -12.01
N SER A 529 19.78 3.18 -13.00
CA SER A 529 20.57 3.49 -14.19
C SER A 529 20.09 4.66 -15.04
N THR A 530 18.80 4.98 -14.97
CA THR A 530 18.24 6.16 -15.60
C THR A 530 18.74 7.42 -14.92
N VAL A 531 18.80 7.46 -13.58
CA VAL A 531 19.39 8.59 -12.86
C VAL A 531 20.85 8.74 -13.24
N VAL A 532 21.66 7.68 -13.08
CA VAL A 532 23.11 7.73 -13.30
C VAL A 532 23.44 8.19 -14.72
N SER A 533 22.77 7.64 -15.73
CA SER A 533 22.99 8.00 -17.15
C SER A 533 22.64 9.45 -17.50
N ASN A 534 21.86 10.15 -16.66
CA ASN A 534 21.54 11.56 -16.82
C ASN A 534 22.46 12.49 -16.00
N LEU A 535 23.36 11.94 -15.18
CA LEU A 535 24.35 12.72 -14.44
C LEU A 535 25.55 13.05 -15.33
N GLY A 536 26.18 14.19 -15.06
CA GLY A 536 27.41 14.61 -15.73
C GLY A 536 28.29 15.41 -14.78
N GLY A 537 29.56 15.59 -15.14
CA GLY A 537 30.47 16.37 -14.31
C GLY A 537 30.86 15.70 -13.00
N ASP A 538 31.45 16.47 -12.09
CA ASP A 538 31.81 15.98 -10.75
C ASP A 538 30.54 15.80 -9.92
N ILE A 539 30.36 14.63 -9.31
CA ILE A 539 29.18 14.29 -8.52
C ILE A 539 29.52 14.22 -7.05
N VAL A 540 28.65 14.77 -6.20
CA VAL A 540 28.67 14.51 -4.75
C VAL A 540 27.29 14.03 -4.35
N LEU A 541 27.22 12.83 -3.77
CA LEU A 541 26.00 12.22 -3.24
C LEU A 541 26.15 12.02 -1.74
N THR A 542 25.23 12.56 -0.95
CA THR A 542 25.26 12.44 0.51
C THR A 542 23.95 11.88 1.04
N VAL A 543 24.06 10.99 2.04
CA VAL A 543 22.93 10.58 2.89
C VAL A 543 23.27 11.00 4.30
N THR A 544 22.46 11.87 4.90
CA THR A 544 22.71 12.39 6.25
C THR A 544 21.49 12.23 7.12
N ASP A 545 21.63 11.58 8.27
CA ASP A 545 20.65 11.63 9.36
C ASP A 545 20.67 13.04 9.98
N VAL A 546 19.54 13.71 9.95
CA VAL A 546 19.39 15.09 10.37
C VAL A 546 18.90 15.12 11.81
N THR A 547 19.86 15.30 12.73
CA THR A 547 19.56 15.44 14.17
C THR A 547 19.42 16.91 14.53
N ASP A 548 18.17 17.36 14.75
CA ASP A 548 17.77 18.60 15.45
C ASP A 548 18.77 19.78 15.25
N ASP A 549 19.00 20.18 14.00
CA ASP A 549 19.91 21.26 13.63
C ASP A 549 19.13 22.58 13.41
N ASP A 550 19.79 23.74 13.55
CA ASP A 550 19.13 25.06 13.49
C ASP A 550 18.49 25.36 12.11
N ASP A 551 18.78 24.56 11.08
CA ASP A 551 18.31 24.70 9.70
C ASP A 551 17.23 23.65 9.28
N THR A 552 16.75 22.80 10.20
CA THR A 552 15.62 21.90 9.89
C THR A 552 14.27 22.62 9.97
N PRO A 553 13.39 22.48 8.95
CA PRO A 553 12.03 22.99 9.04
C PRO A 553 11.31 22.45 10.28
N SER A 554 10.69 23.32 11.07
CA SER A 554 10.01 22.94 12.33
C SER A 554 8.88 21.92 12.18
N VAL A 555 8.42 21.66 10.95
CA VAL A 555 7.44 20.61 10.63
C VAL A 555 8.04 19.19 10.76
N LEU A 556 9.38 19.08 10.81
CA LEU A 556 10.13 17.82 10.90
C LEU A 556 10.59 17.48 12.32
N ASP A 557 10.38 18.39 13.29
CA ASP A 557 10.87 18.25 14.66
C ASP A 557 10.36 16.95 15.33
N GLY A 558 11.30 16.18 15.90
CA GLY A 558 11.00 14.97 16.67
C GLY A 558 10.82 13.69 15.85
N ASN A 559 10.93 13.75 14.52
CA ASN A 559 10.89 12.59 13.63
C ASN A 559 12.28 12.23 13.08
N THR A 560 12.54 10.96 12.85
CA THR A 560 13.78 10.51 12.17
C THR A 560 13.76 11.04 10.74
N THR A 561 14.73 11.89 10.39
CA THR A 561 14.74 12.62 9.13
C THR A 561 16.06 12.43 8.41
N TYR A 562 16.01 12.04 7.15
CA TYR A 562 17.17 11.88 6.27
C TYR A 562 17.19 12.99 5.24
N ARG A 563 18.37 13.56 5.00
CA ARG A 563 18.61 14.48 3.89
C ARG A 563 19.38 13.74 2.80
N PHE A 564 18.82 13.73 1.60
CA PHE A 564 19.53 13.30 0.40
C PHE A 564 19.98 14.53 -0.36
N THR A 565 21.27 14.59 -0.71
CA THR A 565 21.75 15.61 -1.63
C THR A 565 22.55 15.00 -2.75
N LEU A 566 22.35 15.54 -3.96
CA LEU A 566 23.13 15.25 -5.14
C LEU A 566 23.54 16.57 -5.74
N THR A 567 24.84 16.75 -5.95
CA THR A 567 25.34 17.83 -6.78
C THR A 567 26.03 17.26 -8.02
N SER A 568 25.89 17.95 -9.14
CA SER A 568 26.56 17.69 -10.42
C SER A 568 27.25 18.98 -10.84
N ASP A 569 28.58 18.95 -10.99
CA ASP A 569 29.45 20.13 -11.15
C ASP A 569 29.23 21.24 -10.10
N GLY A 570 28.86 20.82 -8.88
CA GLY A 570 28.57 21.73 -7.76
C GLY A 570 27.19 22.39 -7.80
N GLU A 571 26.33 22.06 -8.77
CA GLU A 571 24.93 22.47 -8.82
C GLU A 571 24.03 21.37 -8.26
N TYR A 572 23.03 21.73 -7.46
CA TYR A 572 22.09 20.76 -6.89
C TYR A 572 21.19 20.12 -7.95
N VAL A 573 21.04 18.80 -7.87
CA VAL A 573 20.10 18.02 -8.65
C VAL A 573 18.92 17.68 -7.75
N SER A 574 17.85 18.45 -7.85
CA SER A 574 16.63 18.25 -7.06
C SER A 574 15.68 17.25 -7.72
N ASP A 575 15.41 17.39 -9.02
CA ASP A 575 14.55 16.47 -9.76
C ASP A 575 15.38 15.43 -10.52
N LEU A 576 15.03 14.17 -10.36
CA LEU A 576 15.69 13.05 -11.02
C LEU A 576 14.93 12.66 -12.29
N VAL A 577 15.68 12.30 -13.33
CA VAL A 577 15.13 11.58 -14.48
C VAL A 577 15.36 10.09 -14.21
N GLY A 578 14.40 9.45 -13.53
CA GLY A 578 14.54 8.11 -12.96
C GLY A 578 14.03 8.08 -11.53
N TYR A 579 14.42 7.07 -10.75
CA TYR A 579 14.09 6.95 -9.34
C TYR A 579 15.32 6.54 -8.52
N ALA A 580 15.40 7.06 -7.30
CA ALA A 580 16.24 6.52 -6.26
C ALA A 580 15.39 5.67 -5.30
N THR A 581 15.93 4.57 -4.79
CA THR A 581 15.29 3.73 -3.78
C THR A 581 16.06 3.82 -2.48
N PHE A 582 15.39 4.16 -1.38
CA PHE A 582 16.00 4.22 -0.06
C PHE A 582 15.43 3.14 0.84
N SER A 583 16.30 2.36 1.48
CA SER A 583 15.93 1.38 2.51
C SER A 583 16.63 1.69 3.83
N VAL A 584 15.92 1.50 4.93
CA VAL A 584 16.47 1.67 6.28
C VAL A 584 15.93 0.59 7.20
N ASN A 585 16.82 0.05 8.03
CA ASN A 585 16.41 -0.83 9.10
C ASN A 585 15.54 -0.07 10.11
N LEU A 586 14.32 -0.53 10.30
CA LEU A 586 13.36 0.07 11.22
C LEU A 586 12.76 -1.02 12.10
N THR A 587 12.78 -0.82 13.41
CA THR A 587 12.13 -1.75 14.34
C THR A 587 10.78 -1.18 14.74
N LEU A 588 9.70 -1.79 14.24
CA LEU A 588 8.33 -1.46 14.64
C LEU A 588 7.80 -2.47 15.67
N ALA A 589 7.12 -1.97 16.70
CA ALA A 589 6.28 -2.82 17.54
C ALA A 589 5.10 -3.36 16.72
N SER A 590 4.47 -4.46 17.15
CA SER A 590 3.35 -5.10 16.44
C SER A 590 2.13 -4.20 16.24
N ASN A 591 2.09 -3.06 16.93
CA ASN A 591 1.05 -2.05 16.84
C ASN A 591 1.60 -0.75 16.26
N GLN A 592 2.72 -0.72 15.56
CA GLN A 592 3.26 0.48 14.94
C GLN A 592 3.26 0.36 13.43
N THR A 593 3.06 1.50 12.77
CA THR A 593 3.19 1.68 11.33
C THR A 593 4.16 2.82 11.08
N ALA A 594 4.94 2.73 10.01
CA ALA A 594 5.81 3.81 9.58
C ALA A 594 5.30 4.35 8.25
N THR A 595 5.22 5.67 8.16
CA THR A 595 4.88 6.37 6.93
C THR A 595 5.98 7.35 6.60
N VAL A 596 6.35 7.42 5.33
CA VAL A 596 7.41 8.30 4.83
C VAL A 596 6.78 9.55 4.23
N TYR A 597 7.33 10.71 4.57
CA TYR A 597 6.97 11.98 3.94
C TYR A 597 8.21 12.68 3.44
N TYR A 598 8.14 13.34 2.28
CA TYR A 598 9.18 14.26 1.83
C TYR A 598 8.75 15.71 2.04
N TYR A 599 9.71 16.60 2.30
CA TYR A 599 9.47 18.04 2.39
C TYR A 599 9.53 18.66 1.00
N ASN A 600 8.45 19.26 0.54
CA ASN A 600 8.46 20.03 -0.69
C ASN A 600 8.96 21.45 -0.38
N GLU A 601 10.19 21.78 -0.81
CA GLU A 601 10.83 23.07 -0.52
C GLU A 601 10.12 24.26 -1.19
N ASP A 602 9.47 24.02 -2.34
CA ASP A 602 8.74 25.06 -3.08
C ASP A 602 7.43 25.46 -2.39
N THR A 603 6.72 24.48 -1.82
CA THR A 603 5.43 24.70 -1.15
C THR A 603 5.56 24.83 0.38
N GLY A 604 6.68 24.36 0.94
CA GLY A 604 6.91 24.27 2.38
C GLY A 604 6.04 23.23 3.09
N THR A 605 5.52 22.24 2.37
CA THR A 605 4.59 21.21 2.89
C THR A 605 5.22 19.82 2.88
N MET A 606 4.65 18.90 3.68
CA MET A 606 5.03 17.49 3.63
C MET A 606 4.12 16.75 2.67
N SER A 607 4.68 15.86 1.86
CA SER A 607 3.93 15.00 0.94
C SER A 607 4.29 13.54 1.21
N GLU A 608 3.26 12.70 1.30
CA GLU A 608 3.44 11.27 1.56
C GLU A 608 4.13 10.59 0.39
N VAL A 609 5.00 9.64 0.71
CA VAL A 609 5.69 8.79 -0.25
C VAL A 609 5.22 7.36 -0.02
N ASP A 610 4.78 6.71 -1.11
CA ASP A 610 4.46 5.30 -1.08
C ASP A 610 5.67 4.53 -0.55
N SER A 611 5.48 3.87 0.60
CA SER A 611 6.53 3.18 1.34
C SER A 611 6.03 1.82 1.79
N TRP A 612 6.94 0.87 1.91
CA TRP A 612 6.63 -0.49 2.30
C TRP A 612 7.56 -0.94 3.41
N TYR A 613 7.00 -1.67 4.38
CA TYR A 613 7.73 -2.21 5.51
C TYR A 613 7.63 -3.74 5.51
N SER A 614 8.77 -4.42 5.42
CA SER A 614 8.86 -5.88 5.50
C SER A 614 10.14 -6.29 6.23
N ASP A 615 10.06 -7.34 7.04
CA ASP A 615 11.21 -7.98 7.70
C ASP A 615 12.17 -7.03 8.46
N GLY A 616 11.64 -5.93 9.02
CA GLY A 616 12.43 -4.95 9.78
C GLY A 616 13.12 -3.89 8.91
N VAL A 617 12.75 -3.79 7.64
CA VAL A 617 13.26 -2.79 6.69
C VAL A 617 12.09 -1.96 6.17
N LEU A 618 12.20 -0.64 6.26
CA LEU A 618 11.32 0.31 5.59
C LEU A 618 11.99 0.77 4.30
N THR A 619 11.28 0.70 3.18
CA THR A 619 11.80 1.12 1.88
C THR A 619 10.80 2.02 1.16
N PHE A 620 11.31 2.98 0.39
CA PHE A 620 10.53 3.84 -0.50
C PHE A 620 11.34 4.22 -1.74
N SER A 621 10.66 4.62 -2.81
CA SER A 621 11.30 5.15 -4.03
C SER A 621 10.91 6.60 -4.25
N THR A 622 11.81 7.39 -4.85
CA THR A 622 11.58 8.82 -5.10
C THR A 622 12.28 9.29 -6.37
N ASP A 623 11.66 10.21 -7.09
CA ASP A 623 12.20 10.90 -8.28
C ASP A 623 12.69 12.31 -7.95
N HIS A 624 12.81 12.65 -6.66
CA HIS A 624 13.21 13.97 -6.19
C HIS A 624 14.14 13.82 -4.99
N PHE A 625 15.10 14.73 -4.83
CA PHE A 625 16.00 14.77 -3.67
C PHE A 625 15.61 15.90 -2.74
N SER A 626 15.34 15.53 -1.49
CA SER A 626 14.83 16.41 -0.45
C SER A 626 15.12 15.83 0.96
N LEU A 627 14.49 16.41 1.97
CA LEU A 627 14.34 15.87 3.31
C LEU A 627 13.20 14.85 3.34
N TYR A 628 13.49 13.64 3.81
CA TYR A 628 12.53 12.56 4.02
C TYR A 628 12.42 12.27 5.50
N THR A 629 11.22 12.28 6.04
CA THR A 629 10.97 12.00 7.44
C THR A 629 10.15 10.73 7.59
N ILE A 630 10.55 9.90 8.55
CA ILE A 630 9.86 8.67 8.90
C ILE A 630 9.02 8.95 10.13
N SER A 631 7.71 8.95 9.91
CA SER A 631 6.73 9.08 10.96
C SER A 631 6.32 7.68 11.44
N VAL A 632 6.74 7.31 12.65
CA VAL A 632 6.31 6.07 13.30
C VAL A 632 5.09 6.33 14.16
N THR A 633 3.93 5.88 13.70
CA THR A 633 2.68 5.93 14.44
C THR A 633 2.44 4.64 15.18
N THR A 634 1.87 4.73 16.38
CA THR A 634 1.39 3.56 17.11
C THR A 634 -0.12 3.47 16.87
N SER A 635 -0.67 2.32 16.51
CA SER A 635 -2.11 2.05 16.46
C SER A 635 -2.74 2.52 17.78
N GLY A 636 -3.51 3.62 17.70
CA GLY A 636 -4.01 4.39 18.85
C GLY A 636 -3.28 5.72 19.17
N SER A 637 -2.36 6.19 18.34
CA SER A 637 -1.69 7.49 18.39
C SER A 637 -1.43 8.01 16.97
N MET A 638 -2.13 9.09 16.64
CA MET A 638 -2.12 9.77 15.35
C MET A 638 -0.75 10.35 14.98
N VAL A 639 -0.48 10.43 13.67
CA VAL A 639 0.23 11.57 13.09
C VAL A 639 -0.70 12.30 12.15
N ILE A 640 -0.69 13.63 12.30
CA ILE A 640 -1.38 14.61 11.47
C ILE A 640 -0.57 14.77 10.19
N VAL A 641 -1.16 14.45 9.03
CA VAL A 641 -0.65 14.89 7.73
C VAL A 641 -1.35 16.20 7.37
N PRO A 642 -0.63 17.29 7.06
CA PRO A 642 -1.23 18.49 6.50
C PRO A 642 -1.55 18.24 5.01
N ASP A 643 -2.83 18.12 4.67
CA ASP A 643 -3.32 18.08 3.29
C ASP A 643 -3.46 19.53 2.78
N ASP A 644 -2.68 19.91 1.77
CA ASP A 644 -3.03 20.99 0.84
C ASP A 644 -2.61 20.55 -0.58
N ASN A 645 -3.60 20.06 -1.33
CA ASN A 645 -3.96 20.53 -2.68
C ASN A 645 -4.14 19.39 -3.71
N ARG A 646 -5.40 18.98 -3.94
CA ARG A 646 -5.81 18.41 -5.24
C ARG A 646 -6.85 19.29 -5.92
N THR A 647 -6.48 19.67 -7.14
CA THR A 647 -7.12 20.62 -8.04
C THR A 647 -8.50 20.18 -8.52
N THR A 648 -9.48 21.08 -8.43
CA THR A 648 -10.80 20.97 -9.06
C THR A 648 -10.75 21.18 -10.59
N PRO A 649 -11.62 20.52 -11.39
CA PRO A 649 -11.70 20.77 -12.83
C PRO A 649 -12.19 22.19 -13.15
N SER A 650 -11.49 22.87 -14.06
CA SER A 650 -11.70 24.27 -14.43
C SER A 650 -13.01 24.51 -15.19
N ALA A 651 -13.85 25.42 -14.69
CA ALA A 651 -14.88 26.10 -15.47
C ALA A 651 -14.31 27.37 -16.12
N THR A 652 -14.39 27.43 -17.45
CA THR A 652 -13.86 28.52 -18.28
C THR A 652 -14.57 29.85 -18.01
N THR A 653 -13.85 30.89 -17.57
CA THR A 653 -14.15 32.29 -17.93
C THR A 653 -12.89 33.15 -18.02
N THR A 654 -12.92 34.07 -18.97
CA THR A 654 -11.85 34.94 -19.49
C THR A 654 -11.28 35.97 -18.52
N ALA A 655 -9.98 36.25 -18.71
CA ALA A 655 -9.06 37.08 -17.93
C ALA A 655 -9.43 38.56 -17.67
N SER A 656 -8.92 39.11 -16.55
CA SER A 656 -8.24 40.41 -16.52
C SER A 656 -7.28 40.55 -15.32
N SER A 657 -6.19 41.29 -15.53
CA SER A 657 -4.97 41.50 -14.74
C SER A 657 -5.10 42.16 -13.36
N GLY A 658 -4.21 41.80 -12.41
CA GLY A 658 -3.75 42.73 -11.34
C GLY A 658 -3.23 42.11 -10.04
N SER A 659 -1.90 42.12 -9.86
CA SER A 659 -1.09 42.11 -8.61
C SER A 659 -1.59 41.39 -7.34
N ASP A 660 -0.98 40.24 -7.09
CA ASP A 660 -0.36 39.74 -5.84
C ASP A 660 -0.72 40.43 -4.50
N SER A 661 -1.57 39.74 -3.72
CA SER A 661 -1.77 39.92 -2.27
C SER A 661 -2.53 38.73 -1.62
N THR A 662 -2.46 37.53 -2.21
CA THR A 662 -3.29 36.38 -1.81
C THR A 662 -2.76 35.60 -0.60
N VAL A 663 -1.46 35.64 -0.30
CA VAL A 663 -0.88 34.88 0.82
C VAL A 663 -1.27 35.45 2.20
N THR A 664 -1.67 36.71 2.29
CA THR A 664 -2.12 37.33 3.56
C THR A 664 -3.63 37.25 3.78
N VAL A 665 -4.40 36.85 2.76
CA VAL A 665 -5.87 36.77 2.83
C VAL A 665 -6.34 35.37 3.27
N VAL A 666 -5.60 34.31 2.93
CA VAL A 666 -5.93 32.93 3.30
C VAL A 666 -5.71 32.68 4.80
N ALA A 667 -4.62 33.20 5.38
CA ALA A 667 -4.39 33.17 6.83
C ALA A 667 -5.44 34.00 7.62
N CYS A 668 -5.94 35.10 7.03
CA CYS A 668 -7.04 35.87 7.62
C CYS A 668 -8.40 35.16 7.50
N ALA A 669 -8.61 34.33 6.47
CA ALA A 669 -9.84 33.55 6.30
C ALA A 669 -9.90 32.37 7.28
N ALA A 670 -8.80 31.63 7.47
CA ALA A 670 -8.73 30.55 8.47
C ALA A 670 -8.90 31.09 9.91
N ALA A 671 -8.25 32.21 10.23
CA ALA A 671 -8.44 32.89 11.51
C ALA A 671 -9.87 33.47 11.68
N ALA A 672 -10.50 33.95 10.60
CA ALA A 672 -11.88 34.42 10.63
C ALA A 672 -12.90 33.29 10.76
N VAL A 673 -12.63 32.09 10.24
CA VAL A 673 -13.48 30.89 10.39
C VAL A 673 -13.35 30.32 11.80
N ALA A 674 -12.13 30.22 12.35
CA ALA A 674 -11.91 29.86 13.75
C ALA A 674 -12.52 30.90 14.71
N ALA A 675 -12.46 32.19 14.37
CA ALA A 675 -13.11 33.26 15.12
C ALA A 675 -14.64 33.28 14.93
N ALA A 676 -15.18 32.84 13.79
CA ALA A 676 -16.63 32.72 13.55
C ALA A 676 -17.23 31.51 14.28
N LEU A 677 -16.49 30.39 14.39
CA LEU A 677 -16.85 29.24 15.22
C LEU A 677 -16.66 29.53 16.71
N MET A 678 -15.54 30.14 17.12
CA MET A 678 -15.42 30.65 18.48
C MET A 678 -16.52 31.67 18.77
N ALA A 679 -16.88 32.57 17.84
CA ALA A 679 -17.99 33.48 18.03
C ALA A 679 -19.35 32.76 18.03
N ALA A 680 -19.56 31.69 17.26
CA ALA A 680 -20.79 30.89 17.31
C ALA A 680 -20.91 30.14 18.65
N PHE A 681 -19.84 29.47 19.09
CA PHE A 681 -19.79 28.76 20.37
C PHE A 681 -19.79 29.72 21.58
N ILE A 682 -19.14 30.88 21.48
CA ILE A 682 -19.20 31.96 22.50
C ILE A 682 -20.56 32.66 22.47
N VAL A 683 -21.23 32.81 21.33
CA VAL A 683 -22.61 33.37 21.26
C VAL A 683 -23.61 32.36 21.81
N ILE A 684 -23.40 31.06 21.61
CA ILE A 684 -24.18 30.00 22.27
C ILE A 684 -23.95 30.03 23.79
N ASP A 685 -22.70 30.15 24.26
CA ASP A 685 -22.38 30.26 25.69
C ASP A 685 -22.87 31.59 26.32
N LEU A 686 -22.85 32.70 25.58
CA LEU A 686 -23.34 34.02 26.03
C LEU A 686 -24.86 34.16 25.98
N ARG A 687 -25.57 33.41 25.12
CA ARG A 687 -27.05 33.31 25.16
C ARG A 687 -27.55 32.47 26.35
N ARG A 688 -26.66 31.72 26.99
CA ARG A 688 -26.93 30.81 28.12
C ARG A 688 -26.63 31.45 29.50
N ARG A 689 -26.22 32.72 29.55
CA ARG A 689 -26.21 33.58 30.75
C ARG A 689 -27.34 34.61 30.67
#